data_AF-M5RXW6-F1
#
_entry.id   AF-M5RXW6-F1
#
_cell.length_a   1.000
_cell.length_b   1.000
_cell.length_c   1.000
_cell.angle_alpha   90.00
_cell.angle_beta   90.00
_cell.angle_gamma   90.00
#
_symmetry.space_group_name_H-M   'P 1'
#
loop_
_entity.id
_entity.type
_entity.pdbx_description
1 polymer ?
#
loop_
_entity_poly.entity_id
_entity_poly.type
_entity_poly.pdbx_seq_one_letter_code
_entity_poly.pdbx_strand_id
1 'polypeptide(L)'
;MPPEDSEQPDNTEKADFLDDLARTMVTARQTLSDSGGKITMRRLNRREYQNTIEHLTGVTVDVGSLPSDGGSGTFDTVGASQFISSDQFEQYLKLGRQAVDEAFVRQAARKSESAESESMESIIVRVEPETTINPANEKQIADIEDEYARFTRWKMGVDEAAKTAENQARIAEIRKTDRFIDHPTRFYAYADRLDGTPDPKEFGFRDSQKAAAGNPDADRRNLAYHKQYASLPHRDRGAYLKLAHGTGRVIVAPEKLPLGKYILRVRVGAVEGTPASRRFIQVGHPQRQIASRNWGLEGRAISSHQVTGTIENPETIEMPLEVTANTIREFAVQEKQPNNGNLKALWDAHNKWKKKNGYGHPPAIWIDWVELEGPHAAPRKQWIQRREVELHANAKVGGTYNGYFKRGHDRAKAFLETGKPQKGIVDEQEAKFRIRQFDENGPTYRRYLDDPLTKTGSFLTITPVNKEEFIALPPEQPSGWRKTRHVVESLPAGDYKLRFRIGAVEGTPSERHFVDLGAVPGKDQFNHLATFQITGSTDKPQIIEVPVQLSGNGPRKFALREKRDPKMDNARYRAAKKETGIGPIPALWVDWVEWEGPFDSSTTRSPLQAILEEHAARTESYNGLSRPSSAESTGLEAYRTGTLSERARVILTDFAKTAFRDVSPESDFIDKLVAIYESRRKAGDSFDVAIRTPLSVILASPGFLYLYEPGDEANRRQLNDRELAVRLSYFLWSGPPDAELLRLAEQNKLHLPKTLRQQVDRLIADPRSDEFVAGFVHQWLDMERLDFFQFDVNLHRDFDESTRAATREEVYQSFAHLLRSPSPSSPTLSSLTLRVGPSKLPDSESQATRYSAAGRLGKLLKSDYVFVNGLLATYYGIEGVTGDKFRKVKLPADSPRGGLLGMAAIHAMGSDGVVSSPVERGAWVLRHLLNDPPPPAPPNVPQLSRLNDQVLTTRQRLLAHQQEAQCASCHRKIDPIGFGLENWNAAGKWRTADHAGGKGKKGKTWTIDASGAFHNGPAFGDYHELRDLIADREEDFARGFTEHLIEYALGRPFGFTDEDLANEIVSSAKSKEFAVSEFIHALVQSKSFQTK
;
A
#
# COMPACT_ATOMS: atom_id res chain seq x y z
N MET A 1 -23.30 -16.26 22.75
CA MET A 1 -23.57 -16.66 24.15
C MET A 1 -23.34 -15.47 25.10
N PRO A 2 -24.04 -15.41 26.25
CA PRO A 2 -23.73 -14.47 27.33
C PRO A 2 -22.28 -14.63 27.85
N PRO A 3 -21.68 -13.63 28.53
CA PRO A 3 -20.34 -13.77 29.11
C PRO A 3 -20.25 -14.96 30.08
N GLU A 4 -19.06 -15.53 30.28
CA GLU A 4 -18.85 -16.67 31.20
C GLU A 4 -19.44 -16.41 32.60
N ASP A 5 -19.44 -15.15 33.02
CA ASP A 5 -19.82 -14.72 34.36
C ASP A 5 -21.34 -14.45 34.53
N SER A 6 -22.15 -14.78 33.52
CA SER A 6 -23.60 -14.50 33.51
C SER A 6 -24.43 -15.76 33.31
N GLU A 7 -25.70 -15.68 33.72
CA GLU A 7 -26.68 -16.77 33.60
C GLU A 7 -26.80 -17.22 32.14
N GLN A 8 -26.34 -18.44 31.88
CA GLN A 8 -26.34 -19.03 30.55
C GLN A 8 -27.73 -19.57 30.25
N PRO A 9 -28.23 -19.44 29.00
CA PRO A 9 -29.44 -20.15 28.61
C PRO A 9 -29.26 -21.64 28.85
N ASP A 10 -30.34 -22.28 29.30
CA ASP A 10 -30.33 -23.69 29.65
C ASP A 10 -29.89 -24.52 28.43
N ASN A 11 -29.22 -25.63 28.69
CA ASN A 11 -28.76 -26.53 27.63
C ASN A 11 -29.93 -27.01 26.76
N THR A 12 -31.14 -27.09 27.33
CA THR A 12 -32.38 -27.41 26.61
C THR A 12 -32.78 -26.30 25.64
N GLU A 13 -32.75 -25.03 26.06
CA GLU A 13 -33.08 -23.89 25.18
C GLU A 13 -32.04 -23.68 24.07
N LYS A 14 -30.75 -23.89 24.36
CA LYS A 14 -29.69 -23.90 23.35
C LYS A 14 -29.89 -25.04 22.36
N ALA A 15 -30.21 -26.24 22.85
CA ALA A 15 -30.49 -27.40 22.01
C ALA A 15 -31.73 -27.17 21.15
N ASP A 16 -32.82 -26.63 21.69
CA ASP A 16 -34.05 -26.38 20.94
C ASP A 16 -33.87 -25.33 19.84
N PHE A 17 -33.15 -24.23 20.12
CA PHE A 17 -32.81 -23.24 19.09
C PHE A 17 -31.89 -23.83 18.01
N LEU A 18 -30.88 -24.61 18.41
CA LEU A 18 -29.97 -25.28 17.47
C LEU A 18 -30.70 -26.39 16.68
N ASP A 19 -31.66 -27.10 17.27
CA ASP A 19 -32.45 -28.16 16.62
C ASP A 19 -33.47 -27.56 15.65
N ASP A 20 -34.12 -26.43 15.98
CA ASP A 20 -35.04 -25.74 15.07
C ASP A 20 -34.30 -25.12 13.86
N LEU A 21 -33.11 -24.54 14.10
CA LEU A 21 -32.23 -24.04 13.04
C LEU A 21 -31.67 -25.20 12.20
N ALA A 22 -31.23 -26.30 12.84
CA ALA A 22 -30.74 -27.50 12.15
C ALA A 22 -31.84 -28.19 11.33
N ARG A 23 -33.09 -28.24 11.82
CA ARG A 23 -34.25 -28.75 11.08
C ARG A 23 -34.54 -27.89 9.86
N THR A 24 -34.50 -26.57 9.99
CA THR A 24 -34.63 -25.65 8.86
C THR A 24 -33.56 -25.93 7.79
N MET A 25 -32.32 -26.22 8.22
CA MET A 25 -31.22 -26.60 7.33
C MET A 25 -31.37 -28.00 6.72
N VAL A 26 -31.93 -28.97 7.46
CA VAL A 26 -32.23 -30.32 6.97
C VAL A 26 -33.38 -30.31 5.96
N THR A 27 -34.39 -29.46 6.16
CA THR A 27 -35.46 -29.24 5.18
C THR A 27 -34.93 -28.55 3.93
N ALA A 28 -34.07 -27.54 4.07
CA ALA A 28 -33.35 -26.97 2.93
C ALA A 28 -32.52 -28.04 2.19
N ARG A 29 -31.82 -28.91 2.92
CA ARG A 29 -31.04 -30.03 2.36
C ARG A 29 -31.90 -31.02 1.56
N GLN A 30 -33.10 -31.39 2.03
CA GLN A 30 -33.99 -32.32 1.32
C GLN A 30 -34.51 -31.73 0.01
N THR A 31 -34.78 -30.42 -0.03
CA THR A 31 -35.20 -29.72 -1.24
C THR A 31 -34.04 -29.54 -2.24
N LEU A 32 -32.80 -29.45 -1.78
CA LEU A 32 -31.62 -29.10 -2.58
C LEU A 32 -30.83 -30.28 -3.19
N SER A 33 -31.13 -31.53 -2.82
CA SER A 33 -30.25 -32.68 -3.12
C SER A 33 -30.45 -33.35 -4.49
N ASP A 34 -31.42 -32.92 -5.31
CA ASP A 34 -31.68 -33.46 -6.65
C ASP A 34 -31.73 -32.30 -7.68
N SER A 35 -30.56 -31.81 -8.09
CA SER A 35 -30.50 -30.54 -8.83
C SER A 35 -30.93 -30.66 -10.30
N GLY A 36 -30.79 -31.81 -10.97
CA GLY A 36 -31.34 -32.03 -12.32
C GLY A 36 -31.05 -30.92 -13.36
N GLY A 37 -29.94 -30.16 -13.22
CA GLY A 37 -29.63 -29.00 -14.06
C GLY A 37 -30.26 -27.65 -13.64
N LYS A 38 -30.79 -27.53 -12.42
CA LYS A 38 -31.28 -26.27 -11.81
C LYS A 38 -30.18 -25.63 -10.93
N ILE A 39 -30.15 -24.30 -10.89
CA ILE A 39 -29.25 -23.53 -10.01
C ILE A 39 -29.76 -23.68 -8.57
N THR A 40 -28.97 -24.30 -7.69
CA THR A 40 -29.32 -24.52 -6.27
C THR A 40 -28.91 -23.32 -5.41
N MET A 41 -29.54 -23.16 -4.23
CA MET A 41 -29.03 -22.22 -3.23
C MET A 41 -27.59 -22.57 -2.88
N ARG A 42 -26.70 -21.58 -2.90
CA ARG A 42 -25.29 -21.75 -2.56
C ARG A 42 -24.85 -20.81 -1.45
N ARG A 43 -23.87 -21.25 -0.66
CA ARG A 43 -23.25 -20.44 0.40
C ARG A 43 -22.18 -19.53 -0.23
N LEU A 44 -21.85 -18.44 0.45
CA LEU A 44 -20.60 -17.74 0.22
C LEU A 44 -19.43 -18.67 0.50
N ASN A 45 -18.53 -18.89 -0.46
CA ASN A 45 -17.26 -19.57 -0.16
C ASN A 45 -16.37 -18.69 0.75
N ARG A 46 -15.25 -19.22 1.26
CA ARG A 46 -14.32 -18.53 2.17
C ARG A 46 -13.88 -17.18 1.62
N ARG A 47 -13.51 -17.12 0.34
CA ARG A 47 -13.09 -15.90 -0.38
C ARG A 47 -14.22 -14.87 -0.39
N GLU A 48 -15.41 -15.28 -0.83
CA GLU A 48 -16.59 -14.42 -0.88
C GLU A 48 -17.05 -13.94 0.50
N TYR A 49 -16.95 -14.79 1.52
CA TYR A 49 -17.25 -14.43 2.90
C TYR A 49 -16.28 -13.36 3.41
N GLN A 50 -14.97 -13.56 3.23
CA GLN A 50 -13.94 -12.59 3.60
C GLN A 50 -14.19 -11.23 2.94
N ASN A 51 -14.38 -11.22 1.61
CA ASN A 51 -14.61 -10.00 0.83
C ASN A 51 -15.91 -9.30 1.25
N THR A 52 -16.97 -10.06 1.55
CA THR A 52 -18.25 -9.50 2.01
C THR A 52 -18.14 -8.89 3.41
N ILE A 53 -17.46 -9.55 4.34
CA ILE A 53 -17.20 -9.04 5.70
C ILE A 53 -16.37 -7.76 5.63
N GLU A 54 -15.30 -7.76 4.83
CA GLU A 54 -14.45 -6.59 4.64
C GLU A 54 -15.23 -5.42 4.04
N HIS A 55 -16.07 -5.67 3.04
CA HIS A 55 -16.94 -4.65 2.47
C HIS A 55 -17.88 -4.04 3.52
N LEU A 56 -18.58 -4.89 4.30
CA LEU A 56 -19.59 -4.45 5.27
C LEU A 56 -19.01 -3.74 6.50
N THR A 57 -17.86 -4.19 6.97
CA THR A 57 -17.29 -3.77 8.27
C THR A 57 -16.04 -2.92 8.13
N GLY A 58 -15.32 -3.00 7.00
CA GLY A 58 -14.00 -2.42 6.81
C GLY A 58 -12.88 -3.22 7.48
N VAL A 59 -13.13 -4.48 7.84
CA VAL A 59 -12.21 -5.35 8.58
C VAL A 59 -11.96 -6.64 7.81
N THR A 60 -10.70 -6.96 7.56
CA THR A 60 -10.30 -8.26 7.00
C THR A 60 -10.23 -9.32 8.11
N VAL A 61 -10.78 -10.51 7.86
CA VAL A 61 -10.78 -11.65 8.78
C VAL A 61 -10.02 -12.84 8.20
N ASP A 62 -9.39 -13.64 9.07
CA ASP A 62 -8.74 -14.88 8.67
C ASP A 62 -9.78 -16.01 8.55
N VAL A 63 -10.09 -16.41 7.33
CA VAL A 63 -11.06 -17.46 7.01
C VAL A 63 -10.47 -18.87 7.00
N GLY A 64 -9.19 -19.05 7.32
CA GLY A 64 -8.52 -20.35 7.30
C GLY A 64 -9.13 -21.39 8.25
N SER A 65 -9.83 -20.95 9.30
CA SER A 65 -10.53 -21.83 10.23
C SER A 65 -11.87 -22.35 9.73
N LEU A 66 -12.44 -21.73 8.68
CA LEU A 66 -13.74 -22.15 8.13
C LEU A 66 -13.61 -23.51 7.41
N PRO A 67 -14.71 -24.20 7.08
CA PRO A 67 -14.70 -25.43 6.28
C PRO A 67 -14.21 -25.21 4.86
N SER A 68 -13.68 -26.26 4.21
CA SER A 68 -13.36 -26.21 2.77
C SER A 68 -14.65 -26.07 1.94
N ASP A 69 -14.61 -25.32 0.85
CA ASP A 69 -15.80 -24.93 0.08
C ASP A 69 -16.17 -25.89 -1.07
N GLY A 70 -15.64 -27.12 -1.07
CA GLY A 70 -15.89 -28.11 -2.11
C GLY A 70 -15.17 -29.44 -1.87
N GLY A 71 -15.46 -30.41 -2.74
CA GLY A 71 -14.73 -31.68 -2.85
C GLY A 71 -13.78 -31.68 -4.05
N SER A 72 -12.90 -32.69 -4.13
CA SER A 72 -11.95 -32.83 -5.23
C SER A 72 -12.65 -32.90 -6.60
N GLY A 73 -12.29 -32.00 -7.51
CA GLY A 73 -12.79 -32.01 -8.90
C GLY A 73 -14.06 -31.20 -9.17
N THR A 74 -14.44 -30.27 -8.28
CA THR A 74 -15.56 -29.33 -8.48
C THR A 74 -15.17 -27.93 -8.05
N PHE A 75 -15.74 -26.89 -8.67
CA PHE A 75 -15.52 -25.51 -8.24
C PHE A 75 -16.14 -25.19 -6.87
N ASP A 76 -15.47 -24.32 -6.12
CA ASP A 76 -15.88 -23.77 -4.83
C ASP A 76 -17.13 -22.88 -4.89
N THR A 77 -17.72 -22.69 -6.07
CA THR A 77 -19.00 -22.03 -6.30
C THR A 77 -20.14 -23.04 -6.46
N VAL A 78 -19.86 -24.35 -6.54
CA VAL A 78 -20.89 -25.38 -6.72
C VAL A 78 -21.70 -25.57 -5.44
N GLY A 79 -22.98 -25.20 -5.47
CA GLY A 79 -23.83 -25.18 -4.28
C GLY A 79 -24.07 -26.56 -3.64
N ALA A 80 -24.01 -27.63 -4.45
CA ALA A 80 -24.23 -29.01 -3.99
C ALA A 80 -23.18 -29.52 -2.97
N SER A 81 -22.03 -28.84 -2.83
CA SER A 81 -20.98 -29.19 -1.87
C SER A 81 -20.85 -28.23 -0.69
N GLN A 82 -21.75 -27.25 -0.56
CA GLN A 82 -21.57 -26.10 0.35
C GLN A 82 -22.47 -26.10 1.61
N PHE A 83 -22.90 -27.28 2.08
CA PHE A 83 -23.71 -27.39 3.30
C PHE A 83 -22.91 -27.04 4.56
N ILE A 84 -23.59 -26.47 5.56
CA ILE A 84 -23.02 -26.11 6.86
C ILE A 84 -23.48 -27.13 7.93
N SER A 85 -22.57 -27.59 8.79
CA SER A 85 -22.92 -28.30 10.05
C SER A 85 -23.02 -27.35 11.24
N SER A 86 -23.67 -27.78 12.34
CA SER A 86 -23.81 -26.95 13.54
C SER A 86 -22.47 -26.42 14.10
N ASP A 87 -21.42 -27.24 14.10
CA ASP A 87 -20.07 -26.84 14.54
C ASP A 87 -19.46 -25.74 13.66
N GLN A 88 -19.80 -25.72 12.37
CA GLN A 88 -19.30 -24.74 11.42
C GLN A 88 -19.98 -23.38 11.60
N PHE A 89 -21.25 -23.36 12.03
CA PHE A 89 -21.96 -22.12 12.36
C PHE A 89 -21.26 -21.33 13.48
N GLU A 90 -20.76 -22.01 14.51
CA GLU A 90 -20.01 -21.35 15.60
C GLU A 90 -18.76 -20.63 15.10
N GLN A 91 -18.10 -21.19 14.07
CA GLN A 91 -16.91 -20.58 13.46
C GLN A 91 -17.27 -19.29 12.71
N TYR A 92 -18.37 -19.29 11.94
CA TYR A 92 -18.87 -18.07 11.29
C TYR A 92 -19.26 -17.00 12.31
N LEU A 93 -19.96 -17.37 13.38
CA LEU A 93 -20.34 -16.43 14.44
C LEU A 93 -19.11 -15.84 15.13
N LYS A 94 -18.07 -16.65 15.35
CA LYS A 94 -16.79 -16.19 15.93
C LYS A 94 -16.09 -15.18 15.02
N LEU A 95 -16.00 -15.45 13.71
CA LEU A 95 -15.38 -14.52 12.74
C LEU A 95 -16.21 -13.24 12.58
N GLY A 96 -17.54 -13.36 12.47
CA GLY A 96 -18.44 -12.20 12.42
C GLY A 96 -18.31 -11.32 13.65
N ARG A 97 -18.20 -11.94 14.84
CA ARG A 97 -17.96 -11.20 16.09
C ARG A 97 -16.61 -10.51 16.12
N GLN A 98 -15.55 -11.19 15.67
CA GLN A 98 -14.23 -10.59 15.54
C GLN A 98 -14.26 -9.34 14.64
N ALA A 99 -14.93 -9.41 13.50
CA ALA A 99 -15.08 -8.28 12.58
C ALA A 99 -15.86 -7.11 13.20
N VAL A 100 -16.99 -7.39 13.84
CA VAL A 100 -17.82 -6.37 14.50
C VAL A 100 -17.06 -5.72 15.66
N ASP A 101 -16.45 -6.50 16.56
CA ASP A 101 -15.70 -5.97 17.70
C ASP A 101 -14.57 -5.04 17.22
N GLU A 102 -13.82 -5.46 16.21
CA GLU A 102 -12.75 -4.68 15.60
C GLU A 102 -13.27 -3.40 14.91
N ALA A 103 -14.40 -3.47 14.20
CA ALA A 103 -15.03 -2.30 13.56
C ALA A 103 -15.44 -1.23 14.59
N PHE A 104 -16.01 -1.65 15.73
CA PHE A 104 -16.35 -0.74 16.83
C PHE A 104 -15.10 -0.14 17.49
N VAL A 105 -14.02 -0.92 17.65
CA VAL A 105 -12.74 -0.39 18.16
C VAL A 105 -12.18 0.69 17.24
N ARG A 106 -12.19 0.45 15.91
CA ARG A 106 -11.75 1.45 14.92
C ARG A 106 -12.62 2.70 14.94
N GLN A 107 -13.95 2.55 15.08
CA GLN A 107 -14.87 3.68 15.16
C GLN A 107 -14.69 4.50 16.45
N ALA A 108 -14.49 3.85 17.59
CA ALA A 108 -14.25 4.54 18.87
C ALA A 108 -12.93 5.33 18.84
N ALA A 109 -11.88 4.75 18.25
CA ALA A 109 -10.62 5.46 18.02
C ALA A 109 -10.82 6.71 17.15
N ARG A 110 -11.60 6.61 16.07
CA ARG A 110 -11.96 7.75 15.20
C ARG A 110 -12.75 8.83 15.96
N LYS A 111 -13.76 8.46 16.75
CA LYS A 111 -14.61 9.41 17.52
C LYS A 111 -13.84 10.15 18.62
N SER A 112 -12.96 9.46 19.33
CA SER A 112 -12.11 10.09 20.36
C SER A 112 -11.22 11.18 19.75
N GLU A 113 -10.74 10.98 18.52
CA GLU A 113 -9.91 11.95 17.80
C GLU A 113 -10.75 13.05 17.16
N SER A 114 -11.94 12.74 16.62
CA SER A 114 -12.84 13.75 16.06
C SER A 114 -13.41 14.69 17.12
N ALA A 115 -13.71 14.21 18.32
CA ALA A 115 -14.19 15.04 19.43
C ALA A 115 -13.13 16.04 19.94
N GLU A 116 -11.84 15.68 19.88
CA GLU A 116 -10.73 16.63 20.14
C GLU A 116 -10.60 17.66 19.00
N SER A 117 -10.91 17.27 17.77
CA SER A 117 -10.84 18.12 16.56
C SER A 117 -12.05 19.02 16.32
N GLU A 118 -13.27 18.59 16.65
CA GLU A 118 -14.54 19.30 16.38
C GLU A 118 -14.73 20.54 17.28
N SER A 119 -13.93 20.68 18.34
CA SER A 119 -13.96 21.85 19.22
C SER A 119 -13.36 23.13 18.61
N MET A 120 -12.82 23.08 17.38
CA MET A 120 -12.10 24.20 16.78
C MET A 120 -12.51 24.41 15.30
N GLU A 121 -13.33 25.44 15.02
CA GLU A 121 -13.65 25.84 13.65
C GLU A 121 -12.37 26.25 12.88
N SER A 122 -12.15 25.66 11.71
CA SER A 122 -11.04 26.04 10.82
C SER A 122 -11.27 27.45 10.27
N ILE A 123 -10.25 28.30 10.40
CA ILE A 123 -10.21 29.65 9.86
C ILE A 123 -9.28 29.72 8.66
N ILE A 124 -9.62 30.57 7.68
CA ILE A 124 -8.75 30.94 6.57
C ILE A 124 -8.47 32.44 6.69
N VAL A 125 -7.20 32.80 6.83
CA VAL A 125 -6.76 34.21 6.86
C VAL A 125 -5.72 34.43 5.77
N ARG A 126 -6.09 35.27 4.81
CA ARG A 126 -5.30 35.56 3.62
C ARG A 126 -4.92 37.03 3.57
N VAL A 127 -3.66 37.30 3.23
CA VAL A 127 -3.08 38.63 3.15
C VAL A 127 -2.53 38.86 1.75
N GLU A 128 -3.10 39.86 1.09
CA GLU A 128 -2.65 40.40 -0.19
C GLU A 128 -1.66 41.56 0.09
N PRO A 129 -0.34 41.38 -0.08
CA PRO A 129 0.68 42.34 0.32
C PRO A 129 0.65 43.65 -0.47
N GLU A 130 0.07 43.70 -1.65
CA GLU A 130 -0.20 44.94 -2.39
C GLU A 130 -1.21 45.86 -1.69
N THR A 131 -2.09 45.31 -0.87
CA THR A 131 -3.06 46.12 -0.09
C THR A 131 -2.45 46.66 1.21
N THR A 132 -1.30 46.12 1.63
CA THR A 132 -0.69 46.43 2.93
C THR A 132 0.70 47.05 2.80
N ILE A 133 1.63 46.38 2.12
CA ILE A 133 3.03 46.77 1.98
C ILE A 133 3.21 47.94 1.00
N ASN A 134 2.51 47.91 -0.15
CA ASN A 134 2.67 48.93 -1.18
C ASN A 134 2.18 50.32 -0.69
N PRO A 135 0.98 50.46 -0.09
CA PRO A 135 0.54 51.71 0.53
C PRO A 135 1.45 52.19 1.66
N ALA A 136 1.95 51.28 2.50
CA ALA A 136 2.89 51.63 3.57
C ALA A 136 4.22 52.19 3.02
N ASN A 137 4.71 51.62 1.91
CA ASN A 137 5.90 52.12 1.22
C ASN A 137 5.67 53.51 0.61
N GLU A 138 4.51 53.75 0.00
CA GLU A 138 4.16 55.04 -0.60
C GLU A 138 4.01 56.13 0.46
N LYS A 139 3.34 55.82 1.58
CA LYS A 139 3.28 56.71 2.74
C LYS A 139 4.68 57.05 3.25
N GLN A 140 5.55 56.06 3.38
CA GLN A 140 6.92 56.28 3.82
C GLN A 140 7.72 57.17 2.86
N ILE A 141 7.51 57.06 1.55
CA ILE A 141 8.13 57.95 0.56
C ILE A 141 7.66 59.39 0.78
N ALA A 142 6.34 59.59 0.89
CA ALA A 142 5.76 60.91 1.13
C ALA A 142 6.26 61.56 2.43
N ASP A 143 6.35 60.79 3.52
CA ASP A 143 6.85 61.27 4.82
C ASP A 143 8.32 61.72 4.73
N ILE A 144 9.15 60.98 3.99
CA ILE A 144 10.57 61.33 3.80
C ILE A 144 10.72 62.57 2.91
N GLU A 145 9.91 62.68 1.85
CA GLU A 145 9.92 63.85 0.97
C GLU A 145 9.47 65.12 1.68
N ASP A 146 8.45 65.02 2.55
CA ASP A 146 8.05 66.12 3.43
C ASP A 146 9.17 66.49 4.41
N GLU A 147 9.83 65.51 5.04
CA GLU A 147 10.99 65.75 5.93
C GLU A 147 12.10 66.50 5.16
N TYR A 148 12.38 66.12 3.92
CA TYR A 148 13.39 66.76 3.05
C TYR A 148 12.99 68.19 2.65
N ALA A 149 11.72 68.41 2.33
CA ALA A 149 11.21 69.74 2.00
C ALA A 149 11.25 70.68 3.21
N ARG A 150 10.89 70.19 4.41
CA ARG A 150 11.00 70.94 5.67
C ARG A 150 12.44 71.28 6.00
N PHE A 151 13.37 70.32 5.84
CA PHE A 151 14.80 70.57 6.06
C PHE A 151 15.35 71.62 5.10
N THR A 152 15.02 71.52 3.80
CA THR A 152 15.52 72.46 2.78
C THR A 152 15.15 73.90 3.10
N ARG A 153 13.91 74.14 3.58
CA ARG A 153 13.46 75.46 4.02
C ARG A 153 14.22 75.96 5.25
N TRP A 154 14.43 75.11 6.25
CA TRP A 154 15.19 75.46 7.46
C TRP A 154 16.67 75.75 7.14
N LYS A 155 17.28 74.93 6.29
CA LYS A 155 18.68 75.03 5.83
C LYS A 155 19.01 76.41 5.27
N MET A 156 18.12 77.00 4.47
CA MET A 156 18.34 78.33 3.87
C MET A 156 18.59 79.42 4.93
N GLY A 157 17.85 79.41 6.03
CA GLY A 157 18.04 80.37 7.12
C GLY A 157 19.29 80.08 7.95
N VAL A 158 19.63 78.80 8.15
CA VAL A 158 20.87 78.40 8.84
C VAL A 158 22.11 78.80 8.03
N ASP A 159 22.09 78.59 6.71
CA ASP A 159 23.19 78.97 5.82
C ASP A 159 23.43 80.47 5.82
N GLU A 160 22.36 81.27 5.86
CA GLU A 160 22.46 82.73 5.88
C GLU A 160 23.01 83.24 7.21
N ALA A 161 22.48 82.74 8.33
CA ALA A 161 22.98 83.06 9.67
C ALA A 161 24.46 82.67 9.84
N ALA A 162 24.88 81.54 9.25
CA ALA A 162 26.27 81.07 9.34
C ALA A 162 27.29 82.00 8.68
N LYS A 163 26.90 82.86 7.72
CA LYS A 163 27.82 83.77 7.00
C LYS A 163 28.25 84.99 7.80
N THR A 164 27.59 85.30 8.93
CA THR A 164 27.92 86.47 9.73
C THR A 164 29.33 86.35 10.32
N ALA A 165 30.03 87.48 10.49
CA ALA A 165 31.41 87.48 10.99
C ALA A 165 31.54 86.85 12.39
N GLU A 166 30.54 87.05 13.25
CA GLU A 166 30.47 86.48 14.60
C GLU A 166 30.30 84.96 14.58
N ASN A 167 29.41 84.44 13.72
CA ASN A 167 29.24 83.00 13.58
C ASN A 167 30.44 82.34 12.90
N GLN A 168 31.12 83.02 11.96
CA GLN A 168 32.38 82.52 11.40
C GLN A 168 33.48 82.38 12.47
N ALA A 169 33.57 83.31 13.42
CA ALA A 169 34.48 83.19 14.56
C ALA A 169 34.09 82.02 15.49
N ARG A 170 32.79 81.83 15.78
CA ARG A 170 32.29 80.69 16.57
C ARG A 170 32.55 79.35 15.87
N ILE A 171 32.35 79.28 14.55
CA ILE A 171 32.66 78.10 13.74
C ILE A 171 34.16 77.78 13.82
N ALA A 172 35.04 78.79 13.71
CA ALA A 172 36.48 78.59 13.85
C ALA A 172 36.89 78.08 15.24
N GLU A 173 36.19 78.49 16.30
CA GLU A 173 36.42 77.99 17.66
C GLU A 173 35.94 76.55 17.83
N ILE A 174 34.71 76.23 17.37
CA ILE A 174 34.17 74.87 17.41
C ILE A 174 35.09 73.93 16.62
N ARG A 175 35.62 74.38 15.48
CA ARG A 175 36.54 73.60 14.62
C ARG A 175 37.78 73.10 15.36
N LYS A 176 38.26 73.80 16.40
CA LYS A 176 39.40 73.37 17.21
C LYS A 176 39.09 72.13 18.05
N THR A 177 37.84 71.95 18.45
CA THR A 177 37.41 70.87 19.35
C THR A 177 36.62 69.77 18.63
N ASP A 178 35.92 70.11 17.55
CA ASP A 178 35.10 69.17 16.79
C ASP A 178 35.19 69.44 15.28
N ARG A 179 35.89 68.54 14.58
CA ARG A 179 36.11 68.63 13.13
C ARG A 179 34.83 68.38 12.31
N PHE A 180 33.75 67.87 12.90
CA PHE A 180 32.50 67.64 12.17
C PHE A 180 31.73 68.93 11.85
N ILE A 181 32.13 70.08 12.40
CA ILE A 181 31.59 71.39 11.99
C ILE A 181 31.86 71.67 10.50
N ASP A 182 32.96 71.14 9.94
CA ASP A 182 33.28 71.34 8.51
C ASP A 182 32.63 70.28 7.59
N HIS A 183 31.92 69.30 8.16
CA HIS A 183 31.32 68.23 7.38
C HIS A 183 30.02 68.71 6.70
N PRO A 184 29.87 68.56 5.37
CA PRO A 184 28.80 69.20 4.59
C PRO A 184 27.39 68.85 5.07
N THR A 185 27.19 67.64 5.61
CA THR A 185 25.88 67.22 6.16
C THR A 185 25.77 67.25 7.69
N ARG A 186 26.89 67.34 8.45
CA ARG A 186 26.84 67.38 9.92
C ARG A 186 26.93 68.79 10.47
N PHE A 187 27.36 69.76 9.65
CA PHE A 187 27.36 71.19 9.98
C PHE A 187 26.04 71.66 10.60
N TYR A 188 24.90 71.29 10.01
CA TYR A 188 23.57 71.71 10.49
C TYR A 188 23.23 71.22 11.89
N ALA A 189 23.89 70.18 12.38
CA ALA A 189 23.70 69.68 13.74
C ALA A 189 24.24 70.67 14.80
N TYR A 190 25.07 71.65 14.39
CA TYR A 190 25.60 72.71 15.25
C TYR A 190 24.81 74.01 15.17
N ALA A 191 23.68 74.04 14.45
CA ALA A 191 22.90 75.27 14.24
C ALA A 191 22.55 75.96 15.57
N ASP A 192 22.17 75.21 16.61
CA ASP A 192 21.84 75.77 17.94
C ASP A 192 23.02 76.46 18.67
N ARG A 193 24.24 76.38 18.12
CA ARG A 193 25.45 77.04 18.66
C ARG A 193 25.82 78.31 17.90
N LEU A 194 25.06 78.64 16.86
CA LEU A 194 25.23 79.83 16.03
C LEU A 194 24.12 80.81 16.36
N ASP A 195 24.46 82.10 16.41
CA ASP A 195 23.50 83.15 16.73
C ASP A 195 22.62 83.44 15.51
N GLY A 196 21.31 83.63 15.72
CA GLY A 196 20.38 84.04 14.66
C GLY A 196 19.94 82.92 13.69
N THR A 197 20.23 81.65 13.99
CA THR A 197 19.66 80.52 13.21
C THR A 197 18.16 80.32 13.53
N PRO A 198 17.30 80.01 12.55
CA PRO A 198 15.88 79.72 12.80
C PRO A 198 15.67 78.50 13.72
N ASP A 199 14.67 78.54 14.61
CA ASP A 199 14.36 77.40 15.48
C ASP A 199 13.85 76.22 14.63
N PRO A 200 14.52 75.05 14.66
CA PRO A 200 14.10 73.85 13.92
C PRO A 200 12.67 73.38 14.26
N LYS A 201 12.12 73.74 15.42
CA LYS A 201 10.73 73.41 15.81
C LYS A 201 9.68 74.09 14.95
N GLU A 202 9.95 75.30 14.46
CA GLU A 202 9.03 76.02 13.55
C GLU A 202 8.88 75.31 12.20
N PHE A 203 9.85 74.47 11.85
CA PHE A 203 9.86 73.64 10.65
C PHE A 203 9.43 72.19 10.96
N GLY A 204 8.90 71.92 12.16
CA GLY A 204 8.37 70.63 12.59
C GLY A 204 9.44 69.58 12.94
N PHE A 205 10.67 70.01 13.25
CA PHE A 205 11.70 69.14 13.83
C PHE A 205 11.77 69.29 15.35
N ARG A 206 12.27 68.29 16.05
CA ARG A 206 12.40 68.36 17.51
C ARG A 206 13.54 69.28 17.97
N ASP A 207 14.64 69.26 17.22
CA ASP A 207 15.91 69.94 17.51
C ASP A 207 16.79 69.95 16.23
N SER A 208 17.91 70.68 16.27
CA SER A 208 18.83 70.83 15.13
C SER A 208 19.48 69.50 14.71
N GLN A 209 19.65 68.56 15.66
CA GLN A 209 20.21 67.23 15.37
C GLN A 209 19.23 66.38 14.55
N LYS A 210 17.93 66.44 14.85
CA LYS A 210 16.86 65.79 14.09
C LYS A 210 16.64 66.47 12.75
N ALA A 211 16.71 67.80 12.69
CA ALA A 211 16.65 68.53 11.42
C ALA A 211 17.82 68.14 10.51
N ALA A 212 19.06 68.14 11.01
CA ALA A 212 20.24 67.71 10.26
C ALA A 212 20.16 66.25 9.77
N ALA A 213 19.44 65.37 10.47
CA ALA A 213 19.21 63.99 10.01
C ALA A 213 18.28 63.90 8.78
N GLY A 214 17.45 64.93 8.54
CA GLY A 214 16.59 65.10 7.37
C GLY A 214 17.29 65.70 6.14
N ASN A 215 18.61 65.83 6.15
CA ASN A 215 19.38 66.34 5.01
C ASN A 215 19.33 65.35 3.81
N PRO A 216 18.79 65.76 2.64
CA PRO A 216 18.70 64.92 1.43
C PRO A 216 20.07 64.42 0.93
N ASP A 217 21.13 65.23 1.04
CA ASP A 217 22.47 64.91 0.52
C ASP A 217 23.11 63.72 1.25
N ALA A 218 22.66 63.44 2.47
CA ALA A 218 23.13 62.27 3.23
C ALA A 218 22.33 61.00 2.92
N ASP A 219 21.15 61.13 2.28
CA ASP A 219 20.13 60.11 2.04
C ASP A 219 20.05 59.04 3.15
N ARG A 220 19.99 59.49 4.42
CA ARG A 220 19.94 58.58 5.59
C ARG A 220 18.62 57.81 5.69
N ARG A 221 17.60 58.28 4.98
CA ARG A 221 16.27 57.67 4.90
C ARG A 221 16.14 56.68 3.75
N ASN A 222 17.15 56.57 2.88
CA ASN A 222 17.17 55.70 1.71
C ASN A 222 16.01 55.97 0.75
N LEU A 223 15.67 57.24 0.50
CA LEU A 223 14.55 57.64 -0.35
C LEU A 223 14.66 57.01 -1.75
N ALA A 224 15.87 56.98 -2.32
CA ALA A 224 16.13 56.35 -3.61
C ALA A 224 15.77 54.85 -3.63
N TYR A 225 16.05 54.14 -2.53
CA TYR A 225 15.67 52.72 -2.36
C TYR A 225 14.15 52.53 -2.35
N HIS A 226 13.44 53.37 -1.59
CA HIS A 226 11.99 53.29 -1.50
C HIS A 226 11.32 53.59 -2.85
N LYS A 227 11.76 54.66 -3.53
CA LYS A 227 11.25 55.03 -4.86
C LYS A 227 11.52 53.97 -5.92
N GLN A 228 12.71 53.37 -5.93
CA GLN A 228 13.03 52.30 -6.88
C GLN A 228 12.11 51.10 -6.73
N TYR A 229 11.78 50.70 -5.49
CA TYR A 229 10.84 49.61 -5.26
C TYR A 229 9.40 49.99 -5.62
N ALA A 230 9.03 51.27 -5.46
CA ALA A 230 7.72 51.76 -5.86
C ALA A 230 7.55 51.83 -7.39
N SER A 231 8.65 51.92 -8.16
CA SER A 231 8.60 51.92 -9.63
C SER A 231 8.63 50.54 -10.27
N LEU A 232 8.74 49.45 -9.51
CA LEU A 232 8.80 48.09 -10.06
C LEU A 232 7.44 47.64 -10.64
N PRO A 233 7.42 46.82 -11.71
CA PRO A 233 6.19 46.27 -12.29
C PRO A 233 5.53 45.23 -11.38
N HIS A 234 4.27 44.85 -11.61
CA HIS A 234 3.52 43.82 -10.84
C HIS A 234 3.18 44.19 -9.39
N ARG A 235 3.13 45.48 -9.07
CA ARG A 235 2.71 46.00 -7.75
C ARG A 235 1.19 46.05 -7.58
N ASP A 236 0.45 45.88 -8.65
CA ASP A 236 -1.02 45.83 -8.71
C ASP A 236 -1.60 44.51 -8.20
N ARG A 237 -0.79 43.46 -8.11
CA ARG A 237 -1.20 42.10 -7.75
C ARG A 237 -0.21 41.38 -6.82
N GLY A 238 0.62 42.14 -6.12
CA GLY A 238 1.63 41.61 -5.18
C GLY A 238 2.66 42.66 -4.75
N ALA A 239 3.68 42.23 -3.99
CA ALA A 239 4.71 43.13 -3.48
C ALA A 239 6.12 42.51 -3.49
N TYR A 240 7.12 43.34 -3.78
CA TYR A 240 8.53 42.96 -3.65
C TYR A 240 9.01 43.10 -2.21
N LEU A 241 9.70 42.07 -1.71
CA LEU A 241 10.31 42.11 -0.40
C LEU A 241 11.58 42.95 -0.40
N LYS A 242 11.68 43.88 0.55
CA LYS A 242 12.87 44.70 0.80
C LYS A 242 13.80 43.98 1.78
N LEU A 243 14.97 43.56 1.29
CA LEU A 243 15.96 42.85 2.12
C LEU A 243 16.50 43.73 3.27
N ALA A 244 16.67 45.04 3.05
CA ALA A 244 17.15 45.98 4.05
C ALA A 244 16.38 47.31 3.95
N HIS A 245 16.15 47.98 5.09
CA HIS A 245 15.47 49.29 5.22
C HIS A 245 14.03 49.34 4.63
N GLY A 246 13.02 49.49 5.48
CA GLY A 246 11.60 49.52 5.08
C GLY A 246 10.83 48.24 5.38
N THR A 247 9.60 48.14 4.88
CA THR A 247 8.72 46.98 5.07
C THR A 247 9.19 45.80 4.21
N GLY A 248 9.86 44.82 4.83
CA GLY A 248 10.50 43.68 4.18
C GLY A 248 9.82 42.32 4.43
N ARG A 249 8.59 42.32 4.95
CA ARG A 249 7.88 41.10 5.36
C ARG A 249 6.38 41.22 5.15
N VAL A 250 5.73 40.10 4.79
CA VAL A 250 4.27 39.96 4.84
C VAL A 250 3.90 39.37 6.20
N ILE A 251 2.98 39.99 6.93
CA ILE A 251 2.53 39.52 8.26
C ILE A 251 1.11 39.00 8.13
N VAL A 252 0.89 37.78 8.61
CA VAL A 252 -0.44 37.19 8.81
C VAL A 252 -0.74 37.20 10.30
N ALA A 253 -1.73 38.01 10.69
CA ALA A 253 -2.09 38.31 12.08
C ALA A 253 -3.62 38.18 12.28
N PRO A 254 -4.14 36.95 12.39
CA PRO A 254 -5.57 36.71 12.64
C PRO A 254 -6.01 37.24 14.03
N GLU A 255 -7.24 37.74 14.14
CA GLU A 255 -7.80 38.24 15.42
C GLU A 255 -7.94 37.14 16.48
N LYS A 256 -8.27 35.91 16.04
CA LYS A 256 -8.32 34.71 16.86
C LYS A 256 -7.50 33.63 16.17
N LEU A 257 -6.63 32.96 16.91
CA LEU A 257 -5.84 31.84 16.41
C LEU A 257 -5.87 30.70 17.44
N PRO A 258 -6.83 29.77 17.32
CA PRO A 258 -6.95 28.63 18.21
C PRO A 258 -5.68 27.76 18.25
N LEU A 259 -5.52 26.94 19.30
CA LEU A 259 -4.42 25.99 19.36
C LEU A 259 -4.64 24.88 18.33
N GLY A 260 -3.58 24.40 17.67
CA GLY A 260 -3.71 23.32 16.70
C GLY A 260 -2.67 23.36 15.58
N LYS A 261 -2.86 22.51 14.56
CA LYS A 261 -1.98 22.47 13.39
C LYS A 261 -2.55 23.30 12.26
N TYR A 262 -1.70 24.02 11.56
CA TYR A 262 -2.08 24.95 10.49
C TYR A 262 -1.23 24.70 9.27
N ILE A 263 -1.71 25.11 8.10
CA ILE A 263 -0.92 25.21 6.88
C ILE A 263 -0.77 26.69 6.53
N LEU A 264 0.47 27.16 6.41
CA LEU A 264 0.78 28.47 5.84
C LEU A 264 1.20 28.29 4.38
N ARG A 265 0.46 28.90 3.47
CA ARG A 265 0.74 28.92 2.04
C ARG A 265 1.29 30.28 1.63
N VAL A 266 2.32 30.26 0.79
CA VAL A 266 2.92 31.47 0.23
C VAL A 266 2.97 31.32 -1.28
N ARG A 267 2.29 32.20 -2.00
CA ARG A 267 2.40 32.30 -3.46
C ARG A 267 3.51 33.29 -3.81
N VAL A 268 4.57 32.81 -4.42
CA VAL A 268 5.86 33.52 -4.53
C VAL A 268 6.54 33.29 -5.87
N GLY A 269 7.26 34.31 -6.35
CA GLY A 269 8.11 34.24 -7.53
C GLY A 269 9.47 34.90 -7.29
N ALA A 270 10.51 34.37 -7.93
CA ALA A 270 11.83 34.98 -7.97
C ALA A 270 11.92 35.99 -9.12
N VAL A 271 12.58 37.12 -8.88
CA VAL A 271 12.86 38.13 -9.91
C VAL A 271 13.90 37.60 -10.89
N GLU A 272 13.65 37.78 -12.19
CA GLU A 272 14.59 37.36 -13.24
C GLU A 272 16.01 37.92 -13.01
N GLY A 273 17.03 37.12 -13.30
CA GLY A 273 18.43 37.49 -13.08
C GLY A 273 18.92 37.44 -11.62
N THR A 274 18.04 37.12 -10.66
CA THR A 274 18.44 36.98 -9.24
C THR A 274 19.37 35.78 -9.04
N PRO A 275 20.53 35.93 -8.36
CA PRO A 275 21.40 34.80 -8.01
C PRO A 275 20.68 33.76 -7.15
N ALA A 276 20.92 32.47 -7.37
CA ALA A 276 20.28 31.39 -6.63
C ALA A 276 20.39 31.54 -5.10
N SER A 277 21.49 32.10 -4.61
CA SER A 277 21.72 32.35 -3.17
C SER A 277 20.73 33.32 -2.52
N ARG A 278 20.00 34.12 -3.31
CA ARG A 278 18.98 35.08 -2.84
C ARG A 278 17.54 34.63 -3.10
N ARG A 279 17.35 33.46 -3.75
CA ARG A 279 16.02 32.91 -4.05
C ARG A 279 15.50 32.07 -2.88
N PHE A 280 15.41 32.69 -1.71
CA PHE A 280 14.96 32.00 -0.50
C PHE A 280 14.07 32.91 0.35
N ILE A 281 13.00 32.32 0.90
CA ILE A 281 12.15 32.95 1.91
C ILE A 281 12.36 32.28 3.28
N GLN A 282 12.09 33.04 4.34
CA GLN A 282 12.06 32.58 5.72
C GLN A 282 10.68 32.84 6.32
N VAL A 283 10.20 31.87 7.10
CA VAL A 283 8.96 31.93 7.85
C VAL A 283 9.30 31.99 9.33
N GLY A 284 8.68 32.89 10.09
CA GLY A 284 8.86 32.96 11.53
C GLY A 284 7.86 33.89 12.20
N HIS A 285 8.17 34.36 13.40
CA HIS A 285 7.36 35.35 14.11
C HIS A 285 7.93 36.76 13.91
N PRO A 286 7.11 37.81 13.77
CA PRO A 286 7.63 39.17 13.65
C PRO A 286 8.26 39.63 14.98
N GLN A 287 9.44 40.26 14.91
CA GLN A 287 10.09 40.86 16.09
C GLN A 287 9.30 42.07 16.62
N ARG A 288 8.74 41.95 17.83
CA ARG A 288 8.00 43.03 18.52
C ARG A 288 8.61 43.45 19.86
N GLN A 289 9.49 42.64 20.45
CA GLN A 289 10.01 42.82 21.82
C GLN A 289 11.04 43.95 21.94
N ILE A 290 11.77 44.23 20.86
CA ILE A 290 12.79 45.29 20.84
C ILE A 290 12.26 46.45 20.01
N ALA A 291 11.70 47.48 20.65
CA ALA A 291 11.12 48.66 19.98
C ALA A 291 12.11 49.36 19.02
N SER A 292 13.41 49.37 19.36
CA SER A 292 14.47 49.91 18.50
C SER A 292 14.89 48.99 17.33
N ARG A 293 14.34 47.78 17.25
CA ARG A 293 14.63 46.75 16.24
C ARG A 293 13.36 46.06 15.73
N ASN A 294 12.33 46.84 15.39
CA ASN A 294 11.08 46.34 14.80
C ASN A 294 11.23 45.85 13.33
N TRP A 295 12.37 45.29 12.96
CA TRP A 295 12.69 44.76 11.62
C TRP A 295 13.25 43.34 11.78
N GLY A 296 12.89 42.41 10.89
CA GLY A 296 13.30 40.99 10.94
C GLY A 296 12.36 40.02 11.68
N LEU A 297 12.79 38.77 11.87
CA LEU A 297 12.06 37.75 12.65
C LEU A 297 12.52 37.74 14.11
N GLU A 298 11.62 37.38 15.02
CA GLU A 298 11.95 37.05 16.40
C GLU A 298 12.62 35.68 16.46
N GLY A 299 13.82 35.62 17.03
CA GLY A 299 14.56 34.38 17.18
C GLY A 299 14.95 33.72 15.84
N ARG A 300 14.99 32.39 15.84
CA ARG A 300 15.31 31.59 14.66
C ARG A 300 14.06 31.47 13.77
N ALA A 301 14.24 31.55 12.45
CA ALA A 301 13.17 31.24 11.51
C ALA A 301 12.62 29.82 11.76
N ILE A 302 11.29 29.68 11.74
CA ILE A 302 10.58 28.39 11.82
C ILE A 302 11.01 27.50 10.67
N SER A 303 11.06 28.05 9.46
CA SER A 303 11.51 27.34 8.26
C SER A 303 12.13 28.26 7.22
N SER A 304 12.81 27.68 6.24
CA SER A 304 13.42 28.40 5.11
C SER A 304 13.22 27.59 3.83
N HIS A 305 12.78 28.25 2.77
CA HIS A 305 12.38 27.57 1.53
C HIS A 305 13.02 28.24 0.32
N GLN A 306 13.43 27.42 -0.65
CA GLN A 306 13.94 27.92 -1.93
C GLN A 306 12.76 28.31 -2.82
N VAL A 307 12.91 29.42 -3.54
CA VAL A 307 11.96 29.89 -4.55
C VAL A 307 12.48 29.49 -5.94
N THR A 308 11.71 28.65 -6.63
CA THR A 308 11.98 28.14 -7.97
C THR A 308 11.06 28.74 -9.04
N GLY A 309 9.89 29.25 -8.64
CA GLY A 309 8.94 29.92 -9.53
C GLY A 309 9.42 31.30 -10.01
N THR A 310 8.82 31.80 -11.09
CA THR A 310 9.03 33.18 -11.60
C THR A 310 7.83 34.07 -11.26
N ILE A 311 7.88 35.37 -11.57
CA ILE A 311 6.73 36.26 -11.32
C ILE A 311 5.57 35.97 -12.29
N GLU A 312 5.90 35.51 -13.49
CA GLU A 312 4.93 35.13 -14.53
C GLU A 312 4.29 33.78 -14.23
N ASN A 313 5.05 32.85 -13.64
CA ASN A 313 4.56 31.55 -13.17
C ASN A 313 4.97 31.34 -11.69
N PRO A 314 4.28 32.00 -10.75
CA PRO A 314 4.60 31.90 -9.34
C PRO A 314 4.25 30.52 -8.80
N GLU A 315 5.06 30.01 -7.89
CA GLU A 315 4.80 28.74 -7.21
C GLU A 315 4.05 28.98 -5.89
N THR A 316 3.34 27.97 -5.41
CA THR A 316 2.78 27.99 -4.05
C THR A 316 3.63 27.07 -3.17
N ILE A 317 4.21 27.62 -2.12
CA ILE A 317 4.96 26.86 -1.11
C ILE A 317 4.05 26.67 0.10
N GLU A 318 3.85 25.42 0.53
CA GLU A 318 3.04 25.07 1.70
C GLU A 318 3.94 24.67 2.88
N MET A 319 3.64 25.19 4.06
CA MET A 319 4.40 24.93 5.29
C MET A 319 3.48 24.53 6.43
N PRO A 320 3.66 23.34 7.03
CA PRO A 320 2.95 22.98 8.24
C PRO A 320 3.45 23.82 9.42
N LEU A 321 2.53 24.33 10.24
CA LEU A 321 2.78 25.10 11.45
C LEU A 321 2.03 24.47 12.63
N GLU A 322 2.59 24.60 13.83
CA GLU A 322 1.93 24.19 15.07
C GLU A 322 1.79 25.38 16.02
N VAL A 323 0.55 25.63 16.42
CA VAL A 323 0.16 26.72 17.31
C VAL A 323 -0.12 26.13 18.69
N THR A 324 0.83 26.33 19.61
CA THR A 324 0.78 25.88 21.00
C THR A 324 0.42 27.03 21.94
N ALA A 325 0.23 26.77 23.24
CA ALA A 325 -0.03 27.82 24.23
C ALA A 325 1.03 28.94 24.24
N ASN A 326 2.27 28.64 23.82
CA ASN A 326 3.40 29.57 23.84
C ASN A 326 3.79 30.12 22.45
N THR A 327 3.08 29.74 21.39
CA THR A 327 3.35 30.22 20.03
C THR A 327 2.85 31.67 19.87
N ILE A 328 3.69 32.58 19.34
CA ILE A 328 3.26 33.95 19.00
C ILE A 328 2.18 33.89 17.92
N ARG A 329 1.07 34.62 18.10
CA ARG A 329 -0.13 34.55 17.24
C ARG A 329 -0.03 35.31 15.91
N GLU A 330 1.17 35.77 15.55
CA GLU A 330 1.47 36.45 14.28
C GLU A 330 2.57 35.65 13.55
N PHE A 331 2.40 35.45 12.25
CA PHE A 331 3.42 34.86 11.38
C PHE A 331 3.92 35.85 10.36
N ALA A 332 5.20 35.78 10.00
CA ALA A 332 5.85 36.67 9.07
C ALA A 332 6.67 35.89 8.04
N VAL A 333 6.58 36.33 6.78
CA VAL A 333 7.35 35.82 5.64
C VAL A 333 8.27 36.92 5.14
N GLN A 334 9.58 36.65 5.04
CA GLN A 334 10.60 37.60 4.57
C GLN A 334 11.64 36.95 3.64
N GLU A 335 12.42 37.73 2.87
CA GLU A 335 13.60 37.22 2.16
C GLU A 335 14.64 36.71 3.17
N LYS A 336 15.32 35.59 2.85
CA LYS A 336 16.34 34.99 3.71
C LYS A 336 17.47 35.98 4.02
N GLN A 337 17.70 36.23 5.30
CA GLN A 337 18.79 37.07 5.77
C GLN A 337 20.08 36.25 6.06
N PRO A 338 21.27 36.86 6.03
CA PRO A 338 22.52 36.19 6.37
C PRO A 338 22.52 35.61 7.80
N ASN A 339 22.99 34.37 7.96
CA ASN A 339 22.99 33.62 9.25
C ASN A 339 23.94 34.16 10.33
N ASN A 340 24.65 35.27 10.09
CA ASN A 340 25.61 35.81 11.06
C ASN A 340 24.97 36.70 12.14
N GLY A 341 23.66 36.94 12.07
CA GLY A 341 22.91 37.74 13.05
C GLY A 341 23.35 39.21 13.13
N ASN A 342 24.25 39.66 12.26
CA ASN A 342 24.85 40.98 12.32
C ASN A 342 24.25 41.91 11.26
N LEU A 343 23.25 42.67 11.68
CA LEU A 343 22.69 43.84 10.98
C LEU A 343 23.70 44.71 10.24
N LYS A 344 24.84 44.95 10.87
CA LYS A 344 25.86 45.83 10.31
C LYS A 344 26.37 45.26 8.99
N ALA A 345 26.49 43.94 8.86
CA ALA A 345 26.88 43.31 7.61
C ALA A 345 25.81 43.49 6.51
N LEU A 346 24.53 43.44 6.87
CA LEU A 346 23.42 43.69 5.95
C LEU A 346 23.37 45.16 5.48
N TRP A 347 23.57 46.11 6.40
CA TRP A 347 23.66 47.54 6.09
C TRP A 347 24.92 47.87 5.30
N ASP A 348 26.06 47.28 5.63
CA ASP A 348 27.31 47.47 4.89
C ASP A 348 27.17 46.92 3.46
N ALA A 349 26.50 45.77 3.27
CA ALA A 349 26.16 45.25 1.96
C ALA A 349 25.19 46.17 1.18
N HIS A 350 24.15 46.68 1.85
CA HIS A 350 23.21 47.63 1.26
C HIS A 350 23.93 48.91 0.80
N ASN A 351 24.82 49.46 1.64
CA ASN A 351 25.61 50.65 1.31
C ASN A 351 26.60 50.40 0.16
N LYS A 352 27.19 49.20 0.06
CA LYS A 352 28.01 48.81 -1.10
C LYS A 352 27.17 48.79 -2.38
N TRP A 353 25.97 48.23 -2.34
CA TRP A 353 25.05 48.26 -3.48
C TRP A 353 24.61 49.68 -3.82
N LYS A 354 24.25 50.49 -2.82
CA LYS A 354 23.87 51.90 -3.00
C LYS A 354 24.96 52.71 -3.70
N LYS A 355 26.24 52.49 -3.36
CA LYS A 355 27.38 53.08 -4.10
C LYS A 355 27.47 52.60 -5.56
N LYS A 356 27.02 51.38 -5.86
CA LYS A 356 27.09 50.77 -7.19
C LYS A 356 25.92 51.15 -8.09
N ASN A 357 24.70 51.20 -7.56
CA ASN A 357 23.47 51.36 -8.35
C ASN A 357 22.61 52.57 -7.94
N GLY A 358 23.06 53.36 -6.96
CA GLY A 358 22.37 54.58 -6.51
C GLY A 358 21.24 54.37 -5.51
N TYR A 359 20.74 53.14 -5.31
CA TYR A 359 19.57 52.90 -4.46
C TYR A 359 19.75 51.81 -3.40
N GLY A 360 20.56 50.76 -3.61
CA GLY A 360 20.76 49.69 -2.62
C GLY A 360 20.45 48.30 -3.18
N HIS A 361 20.06 47.36 -2.33
CA HIS A 361 19.86 45.96 -2.75
C HIS A 361 18.85 45.83 -3.91
N PRO A 362 19.16 45.08 -4.98
CA PRO A 362 18.18 44.77 -6.03
C PRO A 362 17.05 43.87 -5.50
N PRO A 363 15.82 43.96 -6.07
CA PRO A 363 14.72 43.07 -5.73
C PRO A 363 15.06 41.63 -6.12
N ALA A 364 14.62 40.67 -5.30
CA ALA A 364 14.92 39.25 -5.48
C ALA A 364 13.67 38.36 -5.37
N ILE A 365 12.76 38.70 -4.46
CA ILE A 365 11.55 37.96 -4.16
C ILE A 365 10.33 38.87 -4.32
N TRP A 366 9.31 38.37 -5.00
CA TRP A 366 7.99 38.96 -5.14
C TRP A 366 6.95 38.00 -4.56
N ILE A 367 6.04 38.52 -3.71
CA ILE A 367 4.97 37.75 -3.07
C ILE A 367 3.64 38.20 -3.68
N ASP A 368 2.88 37.23 -4.18
CA ASP A 368 1.50 37.39 -4.64
C ASP A 368 0.59 37.45 -3.41
N TRP A 369 0.56 36.40 -2.58
CA TRP A 369 -0.24 36.36 -1.35
C TRP A 369 0.33 35.40 -0.31
N VAL A 370 -0.11 35.57 0.94
CA VAL A 370 0.16 34.64 2.05
C VAL A 370 -1.14 34.26 2.73
N GLU A 371 -1.39 32.97 2.92
CA GLU A 371 -2.61 32.41 3.48
C GLU A 371 -2.30 31.46 4.63
N LEU A 372 -2.99 31.62 5.75
CA LEU A 372 -2.96 30.70 6.88
C LEU A 372 -4.32 30.00 6.98
N GLU A 373 -4.31 28.68 6.91
CA GLU A 373 -5.49 27.84 7.06
C GLU A 373 -5.34 26.93 8.30
N GLY A 374 -6.38 26.84 9.12
CA GLY A 374 -6.46 25.92 10.24
C GLY A 374 -7.23 26.52 11.44
N PRO A 375 -7.31 25.84 12.58
CA PRO A 375 -6.61 24.60 12.86
C PRO A 375 -7.21 23.48 12.03
N HIS A 376 -6.35 22.77 11.29
CA HIS A 376 -6.69 21.47 10.78
C HIS A 376 -6.88 20.54 11.96
N ALA A 377 -7.82 19.60 11.82
CA ALA A 377 -7.87 18.41 12.66
C ALA A 377 -6.45 17.93 12.86
N ALA A 378 -6.02 17.75 14.12
CA ALA A 378 -4.72 17.16 14.35
C ALA A 378 -4.68 15.89 13.49
N PRO A 379 -3.73 15.74 12.55
CA PRO A 379 -3.60 14.50 11.82
C PRO A 379 -3.51 13.45 12.93
N ARG A 380 -4.26 12.35 12.74
CA ARG A 380 -4.32 11.21 13.67
C ARG A 380 -2.96 11.03 14.29
N LYS A 381 -2.88 10.67 15.57
CA LYS A 381 -1.59 10.42 16.19
C LYS A 381 -0.90 9.28 15.44
N GLN A 382 -0.12 9.63 14.43
CA GLN A 382 0.63 8.72 13.61
C GLN A 382 1.88 8.42 14.39
N TRP A 383 1.95 7.19 14.89
CA TRP A 383 3.16 6.70 15.47
C TRP A 383 4.11 6.37 14.34
N ILE A 384 5.25 7.04 14.35
CA ILE A 384 6.37 6.71 13.48
C ILE A 384 7.50 6.27 14.39
N GLN A 385 8.05 5.09 14.12
CA GLN A 385 9.29 4.66 14.73
C GLN A 385 10.23 4.18 13.65
N ARG A 386 11.41 4.79 13.63
CA ARG A 386 12.55 4.36 12.84
C ARG A 386 13.67 3.87 13.75
N ARG A 387 14.33 2.79 13.34
CA ARG A 387 15.48 2.18 14.02
C ARG A 387 16.61 1.95 13.03
N GLU A 388 17.75 2.56 13.30
CA GLU A 388 19.03 2.20 12.68
C GLU A 388 19.44 0.82 13.21
N VAL A 389 19.58 -0.17 12.31
CA VAL A 389 19.59 -1.58 12.72
C VAL A 389 20.91 -2.02 13.34
N GLU A 390 22.02 -1.34 13.02
CA GLU A 390 23.37 -1.64 13.48
C GLU A 390 23.50 -1.54 14.99
N LEU A 391 22.78 -0.62 15.64
CA LEU A 391 22.84 -0.43 17.08
C LEU A 391 22.39 -1.70 17.82
N HIS A 392 21.30 -2.30 17.36
CA HIS A 392 20.76 -3.53 17.94
C HIS A 392 21.58 -4.75 17.52
N ALA A 393 21.84 -4.88 16.21
CA ALA A 393 22.53 -6.03 15.65
C ALA A 393 23.95 -6.16 16.23
N ASN A 394 24.72 -5.06 16.30
CA ASN A 394 26.06 -5.08 16.87
C ASN A 394 26.08 -5.33 18.38
N ALA A 395 25.10 -4.81 19.14
CA ALA A 395 24.98 -5.10 20.56
C ALA A 395 24.71 -6.60 20.80
N LYS A 396 23.81 -7.20 20.02
CA LYS A 396 23.47 -8.63 20.05
C LYS A 396 24.65 -9.51 19.63
N VAL A 397 25.25 -9.24 18.47
CA VAL A 397 26.38 -10.00 17.92
C VAL A 397 27.61 -9.85 18.82
N GLY A 398 27.92 -8.62 19.22
CA GLY A 398 29.04 -8.30 20.11
C GLY A 398 28.86 -8.86 21.52
N GLY A 399 27.64 -8.87 22.05
CA GLY A 399 27.30 -9.50 23.32
C GLY A 399 27.55 -11.01 23.29
N THR A 400 27.11 -11.69 22.22
CA THR A 400 27.36 -13.12 22.01
C THR A 400 28.86 -13.40 21.84
N TYR A 401 29.57 -12.61 21.02
CA TYR A 401 31.01 -12.76 20.82
C TYR A 401 31.81 -12.56 22.11
N ASN A 402 31.63 -11.44 22.81
CA ASN A 402 32.39 -11.14 24.03
C ASN A 402 31.96 -12.02 25.21
N GLY A 403 30.68 -12.40 25.28
CA GLY A 403 30.10 -13.22 26.35
C GLY A 403 30.35 -14.70 26.19
N TYR A 404 29.69 -15.30 25.20
CA TYR A 404 29.67 -16.75 25.01
C TYR A 404 30.99 -17.27 24.45
N PHE A 405 31.51 -16.60 23.41
CA PHE A 405 32.71 -17.06 22.70
C PHE A 405 33.99 -16.67 23.44
N LYS A 406 34.36 -15.38 23.46
CA LYS A 406 35.66 -14.91 24.00
C LYS A 406 35.83 -15.24 25.49
N ARG A 407 34.93 -14.76 26.35
CA ARG A 407 35.00 -15.06 27.80
C ARG A 407 34.84 -16.54 28.12
N GLY A 408 34.04 -17.27 27.34
CA GLY A 408 33.90 -18.72 27.49
C GLY A 408 35.22 -19.44 27.19
N HIS A 409 35.89 -19.09 26.11
CA HIS A 409 37.21 -19.58 25.75
C HIS A 409 38.27 -19.24 26.80
N ASP A 410 38.33 -17.99 27.28
CA ASP A 410 39.32 -17.56 28.27
C ASP A 410 39.14 -18.30 29.61
N ARG A 411 37.88 -18.51 30.04
CA ARG A 411 37.56 -19.34 31.22
C ARG A 411 37.91 -20.81 31.01
N ALA A 412 37.66 -21.35 29.83
CA ALA A 412 38.00 -22.73 29.53
C ALA A 412 39.52 -22.97 29.58
N LYS A 413 40.33 -22.05 29.04
CA LYS A 413 41.79 -22.10 29.17
C LYS A 413 42.24 -22.01 30.63
N ALA A 414 41.70 -21.05 31.38
CA ALA A 414 42.01 -20.91 32.80
C ALA A 414 41.64 -22.17 33.62
N PHE A 415 40.52 -22.84 33.29
CA PHE A 415 40.14 -24.12 33.90
C PHE A 415 41.18 -25.20 33.60
N LEU A 416 41.57 -25.38 32.32
CA LEU A 416 42.56 -26.39 31.91
C LEU A 416 43.95 -26.15 32.51
N GLU A 417 44.33 -24.89 32.71
CA GLU A 417 45.61 -24.52 33.31
C GLU A 417 45.63 -24.69 34.83
N THR A 418 44.52 -24.38 35.52
CA THR A 418 44.50 -24.30 37.00
C THR A 418 43.79 -25.47 37.68
N GLY A 419 42.99 -26.26 36.96
CA GLY A 419 42.12 -27.30 37.49
C GLY A 419 40.94 -26.79 38.34
N LYS A 420 40.75 -25.46 38.46
CA LYS A 420 39.71 -24.85 39.31
C LYS A 420 38.45 -24.51 38.49
N PRO A 421 37.25 -24.90 38.94
CA PRO A 421 35.98 -24.57 38.27
C PRO A 421 35.83 -23.08 37.96
N GLN A 422 35.34 -22.77 36.76
CA GLN A 422 35.06 -21.40 36.31
C GLN A 422 33.56 -21.21 36.11
N LYS A 423 33.08 -19.96 36.11
CA LYS A 423 31.65 -19.68 35.90
C LYS A 423 31.17 -20.20 34.54
N GLY A 424 30.39 -21.28 34.56
CA GLY A 424 29.84 -21.97 33.40
C GLY A 424 30.73 -23.08 32.81
N ILE A 425 31.88 -23.40 33.43
CA ILE A 425 32.79 -24.48 33.05
C ILE A 425 32.96 -25.40 34.26
N VAL A 426 32.34 -26.57 34.19
CA VAL A 426 32.25 -27.50 35.33
C VAL A 426 33.21 -28.68 35.22
N ASP A 427 33.70 -28.98 34.02
CA ASP A 427 34.62 -30.09 33.75
C ASP A 427 35.49 -29.84 32.50
N GLU A 428 36.43 -30.77 32.26
CA GLU A 428 37.37 -30.72 31.14
C GLU A 428 36.69 -30.85 29.77
N GLN A 429 35.58 -31.60 29.69
CA GLN A 429 34.85 -31.79 28.43
C GLN A 429 34.19 -30.48 28.00
N GLU A 430 33.54 -29.77 28.94
CA GLU A 430 32.94 -28.45 28.70
C GLU A 430 34.02 -27.42 28.35
N ALA A 431 35.18 -27.45 29.01
CA ALA A 431 36.32 -26.57 28.67
C ALA A 431 36.79 -26.80 27.21
N LYS A 432 37.05 -28.06 26.83
CA LYS A 432 37.43 -28.42 25.45
C LYS A 432 36.32 -28.07 24.44
N PHE A 433 35.06 -28.22 24.80
CA PHE A 433 33.92 -27.83 23.97
C PHE A 433 33.91 -26.32 23.70
N ARG A 434 34.09 -25.48 24.72
CA ARG A 434 34.10 -24.01 24.57
C ARG A 434 35.25 -23.49 23.72
N ILE A 435 36.45 -24.06 23.89
CA ILE A 435 37.60 -23.72 23.05
C ILE A 435 37.30 -24.03 21.59
N ARG A 436 36.84 -25.25 21.31
CA ARG A 436 36.43 -25.66 19.95
C ARG A 436 35.32 -24.76 19.38
N GLN A 437 34.30 -24.40 20.16
CA GLN A 437 33.24 -23.51 19.71
C GLN A 437 33.75 -22.11 19.36
N PHE A 438 34.70 -21.58 20.13
CA PHE A 438 35.36 -20.30 19.82
C PHE A 438 36.19 -20.39 18.54
N ASP A 439 37.04 -21.40 18.42
CA ASP A 439 37.89 -21.58 17.23
C ASP A 439 37.05 -21.81 15.97
N GLU A 440 35.94 -22.55 16.09
CA GLU A 440 35.06 -22.87 14.97
C GLU A 440 34.15 -21.72 14.53
N ASN A 441 33.62 -20.91 15.45
CA ASN A 441 32.57 -19.94 15.13
C ASN A 441 32.96 -18.48 15.42
N GLY A 442 33.91 -18.26 16.34
CA GLY A 442 34.42 -16.93 16.69
C GLY A 442 34.88 -16.10 15.50
N PRO A 443 35.64 -16.64 14.53
CA PRO A 443 36.07 -15.90 13.34
C PRO A 443 34.90 -15.31 12.52
N THR A 444 33.79 -16.02 12.37
CA THR A 444 32.61 -15.53 11.62
C THR A 444 31.94 -14.35 12.33
N TYR A 445 31.81 -14.41 13.67
CA TYR A 445 31.31 -13.30 14.48
C TYR A 445 32.25 -12.10 14.43
N ARG A 446 33.57 -12.34 14.46
CA ARG A 446 34.58 -11.29 14.39
C ARG A 446 34.56 -10.58 13.03
N ARG A 447 34.47 -11.32 11.92
CA ARG A 447 34.31 -10.74 10.57
C ARG A 447 33.11 -9.80 10.51
N TYR A 448 31.96 -10.23 11.02
CA TYR A 448 30.77 -9.37 11.06
C TYR A 448 31.07 -8.06 11.80
N LEU A 449 31.60 -8.12 13.01
CA LEU A 449 31.84 -6.93 13.84
C LEU A 449 32.92 -5.98 13.29
N ASP A 450 33.86 -6.50 12.49
CA ASP A 450 34.95 -5.73 11.90
C ASP A 450 34.63 -5.11 10.55
N ASP A 451 33.56 -5.57 9.89
CA ASP A 451 33.18 -5.08 8.57
C ASP A 451 32.70 -3.61 8.63
N PRO A 452 33.22 -2.70 7.77
CA PRO A 452 32.82 -1.30 7.75
C PRO A 452 31.32 -1.07 7.56
N LEU A 453 30.63 -1.91 6.78
CA LEU A 453 29.18 -1.77 6.53
C LEU A 453 28.35 -2.01 7.80
N THR A 454 28.89 -2.73 8.78
CA THR A 454 28.21 -2.89 10.07
C THR A 454 28.27 -1.65 10.96
N LYS A 455 28.96 -0.58 10.54
CA LYS A 455 28.98 0.70 11.27
C LYS A 455 27.80 1.60 10.92
N THR A 456 27.13 1.35 9.81
CA THR A 456 26.01 2.14 9.30
C THR A 456 24.78 1.31 9.00
N GLY A 457 24.81 0.00 9.25
CA GLY A 457 23.67 -0.90 9.08
C GLY A 457 24.01 -2.31 9.57
N SER A 458 23.22 -3.31 9.20
CA SER A 458 23.41 -4.69 9.62
C SER A 458 23.33 -5.65 8.44
N PHE A 459 24.11 -6.72 8.49
CA PHE A 459 23.95 -7.80 7.52
C PHE A 459 22.85 -8.77 7.93
N LEU A 460 22.07 -9.18 6.94
CA LEU A 460 21.23 -10.38 7.01
C LEU A 460 22.10 -11.59 6.66
N THR A 461 22.39 -12.41 7.66
CA THR A 461 23.20 -13.62 7.51
C THR A 461 22.32 -14.86 7.47
N ILE A 462 22.77 -15.94 6.86
CA ILE A 462 22.06 -17.24 6.94
C ILE A 462 22.42 -18.03 8.21
N THR A 463 23.30 -17.50 9.06
CA THR A 463 23.88 -18.17 10.22
C THR A 463 23.39 -17.52 11.52
N PRO A 464 23.53 -18.16 12.71
CA PRO A 464 23.04 -17.60 13.97
C PRO A 464 23.64 -16.25 14.38
N VAL A 465 24.62 -15.71 13.64
CA VAL A 465 25.20 -14.38 13.88
C VAL A 465 24.09 -13.33 13.88
N ASN A 466 23.40 -13.19 12.75
CA ASN A 466 22.23 -12.30 12.65
C ASN A 466 21.31 -12.75 11.51
N LYS A 467 20.38 -13.66 11.81
CA LYS A 467 19.51 -14.29 10.80
C LYS A 467 18.40 -13.39 10.28
N GLU A 468 17.95 -12.48 11.13
CA GLU A 468 16.71 -11.75 10.97
C GLU A 468 16.89 -10.35 11.56
N GLU A 469 16.39 -9.36 10.83
CA GLU A 469 16.17 -8.01 11.36
C GLU A 469 14.71 -7.83 11.71
N PHE A 470 14.43 -7.57 12.98
CA PHE A 470 13.05 -7.46 13.47
C PHE A 470 12.50 -6.06 13.30
N ILE A 471 11.21 -5.96 13.00
CA ILE A 471 10.40 -4.75 13.08
C ILE A 471 9.29 -5.05 14.08
N ALA A 472 9.43 -4.64 15.34
CA ALA A 472 8.36 -4.75 16.34
C ALA A 472 7.66 -3.40 16.57
N LEU A 473 6.39 -3.53 16.91
CA LEU A 473 5.41 -2.47 17.09
C LEU A 473 4.94 -2.53 18.56
N PRO A 474 5.66 -1.92 19.52
CA PRO A 474 5.40 -0.58 20.09
C PRO A 474 6.72 0.22 20.05
N PRO A 475 6.98 1.41 20.67
CA PRO A 475 8.37 1.88 20.62
C PRO A 475 9.33 0.82 21.22
N GLU A 476 10.04 0.12 20.33
CA GLU A 476 11.15 -0.76 20.67
C GLU A 476 12.24 0.09 21.32
N GLN A 477 12.71 -0.30 22.50
CA GLN A 477 13.89 0.29 23.11
C GLN A 477 15.08 -0.67 22.90
N PRO A 478 16.21 -0.23 22.32
CA PRO A 478 17.44 -1.02 22.29
C PRO A 478 17.87 -1.35 23.72
N SER A 479 18.48 -2.51 23.94
CA SER A 479 18.81 -3.12 25.24
C SER A 479 19.65 -2.25 26.21
N GLY A 480 19.02 -1.22 26.80
CA GLY A 480 19.59 -0.26 27.75
C GLY A 480 18.62 0.30 28.80
N TRP A 481 17.39 -0.22 28.92
CA TRP A 481 16.32 0.45 29.69
C TRP A 481 15.83 -0.37 30.90
N ARG A 482 16.39 -0.07 32.08
CA ARG A 482 15.80 -0.41 33.39
C ARG A 482 14.97 0.74 34.00
N LYS A 483 14.82 1.89 33.31
CA LYS A 483 14.17 3.09 33.89
C LYS A 483 13.53 4.01 32.83
N THR A 484 12.30 3.72 32.40
CA THR A 484 11.33 4.74 31.92
C THR A 484 9.93 4.17 31.96
N ARG A 485 8.94 5.01 32.33
CA ARG A 485 7.52 4.68 32.19
C ARG A 485 7.12 4.70 30.72
N HIS A 486 6.36 3.68 30.31
CA HIS A 486 5.74 3.56 28.98
C HIS A 486 4.80 4.74 28.70
N VAL A 487 4.68 5.18 27.45
CA VAL A 487 3.69 6.21 27.04
C VAL A 487 2.51 5.61 26.27
N VAL A 488 2.56 4.35 25.80
CA VAL A 488 1.41 3.71 25.14
C VAL A 488 1.41 2.21 25.45
N GLU A 489 0.34 1.71 26.09
CA GLU A 489 0.21 0.29 26.50
C GLU A 489 -0.15 -0.64 25.32
N SER A 490 -0.72 -0.11 24.23
CA SER A 490 -0.95 -0.84 22.97
C SER A 490 -1.14 0.14 21.78
N LEU A 491 -0.73 -0.26 20.57
CA LEU A 491 -1.04 0.47 19.34
C LEU A 491 -2.47 0.16 18.89
N PRO A 492 -3.24 1.15 18.41
CA PRO A 492 -4.61 0.92 17.97
C PRO A 492 -4.63 0.05 16.72
N ALA A 493 -5.73 -0.66 16.55
CA ALA A 493 -5.96 -1.43 15.35
C ALA A 493 -6.20 -0.49 14.14
N GLY A 494 -5.82 -0.93 12.94
CA GLY A 494 -5.87 -0.10 11.74
C GLY A 494 -4.78 -0.45 10.73
N ASP A 495 -4.62 0.39 9.72
CA ASP A 495 -3.65 0.17 8.65
C ASP A 495 -2.32 0.82 8.96
N TYR A 496 -1.23 0.09 8.82
CA TYR A 496 0.12 0.53 9.08
C TYR A 496 0.96 0.34 7.84
N LYS A 497 2.12 0.97 7.81
CA LYS A 497 3.11 0.84 6.76
C LYS A 497 4.43 0.49 7.39
N LEU A 498 5.04 -0.60 6.93
CA LEU A 498 6.42 -0.94 7.25
C LEU A 498 7.31 -0.38 6.13
N ARG A 499 8.43 0.24 6.49
CA ARG A 499 9.46 0.67 5.56
C ARG A 499 10.81 0.11 5.97
N PHE A 500 11.65 -0.20 4.99
CA PHE A 500 13.03 -0.57 5.25
C PHE A 500 13.94 -0.16 4.11
N ARG A 501 15.12 0.34 4.45
CA ARG A 501 16.16 0.70 3.47
C ARG A 501 17.22 -0.39 3.44
N ILE A 502 17.45 -0.94 2.25
CA ILE A 502 18.21 -2.18 2.05
C ILE A 502 19.02 -2.11 0.76
N GLY A 503 20.19 -2.72 0.77
CA GLY A 503 21.09 -2.81 -0.38
C GLY A 503 21.72 -4.19 -0.52
N ALA A 504 22.05 -4.56 -1.76
CA ALA A 504 22.79 -5.75 -2.10
C ALA A 504 24.30 -5.51 -1.94
N VAL A 505 24.99 -6.50 -1.38
CA VAL A 505 26.44 -6.47 -1.14
C VAL A 505 27.18 -6.77 -2.43
N GLU A 506 28.15 -5.92 -2.78
CA GLU A 506 28.95 -6.06 -4.00
C GLU A 506 29.69 -7.41 -4.04
N GLY A 507 29.78 -8.00 -5.24
CA GLY A 507 30.44 -9.29 -5.46
C GLY A 507 29.61 -10.51 -5.01
N THR A 508 28.39 -10.32 -4.49
CA THR A 508 27.50 -11.44 -4.18
C THR A 508 26.58 -11.78 -5.37
N PRO A 509 26.26 -13.07 -5.58
CA PRO A 509 25.41 -13.49 -6.70
C PRO A 509 23.99 -12.92 -6.64
N SER A 510 23.45 -12.50 -7.79
CA SER A 510 22.14 -11.84 -7.90
C SER A 510 20.97 -12.72 -7.49
N GLU A 511 21.10 -14.05 -7.58
CA GLU A 511 20.09 -14.99 -7.10
C GLU A 511 19.87 -14.93 -5.58
N ARG A 512 20.75 -14.23 -4.84
CA ARG A 512 20.63 -13.99 -3.40
C ARG A 512 20.10 -12.60 -3.06
N HIS A 513 19.85 -11.75 -4.04
CA HIS A 513 19.43 -10.37 -3.82
C HIS A 513 17.91 -10.31 -3.60
N PHE A 514 17.40 -11.11 -2.67
CA PHE A 514 15.98 -11.21 -2.35
C PHE A 514 15.78 -11.27 -0.83
N VAL A 515 14.84 -10.47 -0.32
CA VAL A 515 14.48 -10.41 1.10
C VAL A 515 13.05 -10.91 1.31
N ASP A 516 12.86 -11.78 2.31
CA ASP A 516 11.53 -12.15 2.79
C ASP A 516 11.12 -11.24 3.96
N LEU A 517 9.89 -10.75 3.91
CA LEU A 517 9.18 -10.16 5.04
C LEU A 517 8.17 -11.17 5.59
N GLY A 518 8.10 -11.30 6.91
CA GLY A 518 7.14 -12.18 7.57
C GLY A 518 6.67 -11.67 8.92
N ALA A 519 5.46 -12.04 9.34
CA ALA A 519 4.96 -11.85 10.69
C ALA A 519 5.54 -12.91 11.63
N VAL A 520 5.83 -12.51 12.87
CA VAL A 520 6.48 -13.34 13.92
C VAL A 520 5.56 -13.37 15.15
N PRO A 521 4.45 -14.14 15.10
CA PRO A 521 3.49 -14.20 16.20
C PRO A 521 4.04 -14.92 17.44
N GLY A 522 5.04 -15.80 17.27
CA GLY A 522 5.65 -16.57 18.34
C GLY A 522 7.15 -16.78 18.16
N LYS A 523 7.78 -17.38 19.17
CA LYS A 523 9.20 -17.77 19.10
C LYS A 523 9.37 -18.85 18.01
N ASP A 524 10.36 -18.67 17.15
CA ASP A 524 10.68 -19.56 16.02
C ASP A 524 9.60 -19.68 14.92
N GLN A 525 8.58 -18.81 14.94
CA GLN A 525 7.55 -18.73 13.90
C GLN A 525 7.87 -17.60 12.91
N PHE A 526 7.70 -17.88 11.62
CA PHE A 526 7.83 -16.89 10.54
C PHE A 526 6.72 -17.13 9.52
N ASN A 527 5.65 -16.36 9.63
CA ASN A 527 4.53 -16.40 8.69
C ASN A 527 4.88 -15.47 7.52
N HIS A 528 5.29 -16.06 6.40
CA HIS A 528 5.72 -15.31 5.22
C HIS A 528 4.60 -14.37 4.73
N LEU A 529 4.95 -13.12 4.45
CA LEU A 529 4.04 -12.10 3.92
C LEU A 529 4.37 -11.75 2.46
N ALA A 530 5.64 -11.51 2.16
CA ALA A 530 6.08 -11.14 0.81
C ALA A 530 7.59 -11.35 0.62
N THR A 531 8.02 -11.52 -0.64
CA THR A 531 9.42 -11.50 -1.07
C THR A 531 9.67 -10.32 -2.00
N PHE A 532 10.79 -9.61 -1.81
CA PHE A 532 11.18 -8.46 -2.63
C PHE A 532 12.57 -8.63 -3.24
N GLN A 533 12.75 -8.23 -4.50
CA GLN A 533 14.06 -8.15 -5.14
C GLN A 533 14.81 -6.88 -4.73
N ILE A 534 16.08 -7.04 -4.38
CA ILE A 534 16.99 -5.96 -4.03
C ILE A 534 17.87 -5.65 -5.24
N THR A 535 17.65 -4.48 -5.81
CA THR A 535 18.34 -3.95 -6.99
C THR A 535 19.30 -2.81 -6.64
N GLY A 536 19.07 -2.13 -5.50
CA GLY A 536 19.99 -1.12 -4.97
C GLY A 536 21.25 -1.73 -4.39
N SER A 537 22.40 -1.07 -4.56
CA SER A 537 23.67 -1.45 -3.92
C SER A 537 23.76 -0.91 -2.51
N THR A 538 24.79 -1.27 -1.75
CA THR A 538 25.10 -0.66 -0.44
C THR A 538 25.36 0.84 -0.52
N ASP A 539 25.87 1.35 -1.65
CA ASP A 539 26.10 2.80 -1.87
C ASP A 539 24.84 3.55 -2.31
N LYS A 540 23.93 2.85 -3.01
CA LYS A 540 22.64 3.38 -3.49
C LYS A 540 21.51 2.44 -3.08
N PRO A 541 21.25 2.29 -1.77
CA PRO A 541 20.25 1.36 -1.27
C PRO A 541 18.84 1.85 -1.61
N GLN A 542 17.92 0.91 -1.78
CA GLN A 542 16.52 1.18 -2.10
C GLN A 542 15.65 1.18 -0.82
N ILE A 543 14.50 1.83 -0.89
CA ILE A 543 13.48 1.80 0.17
C ILE A 543 12.32 0.94 -0.33
N ILE A 544 11.87 0.00 0.49
CA ILE A 544 10.67 -0.81 0.25
C ILE A 544 9.60 -0.39 1.26
N GLU A 545 8.38 -0.19 0.79
CA GLU A 545 7.20 0.12 1.61
C GLU A 545 6.18 -1.01 1.51
N VAL A 546 5.66 -1.47 2.65
CA VAL A 546 4.69 -2.57 2.73
C VAL A 546 3.51 -2.17 3.61
N PRO A 547 2.28 -2.08 3.07
CA PRO A 547 1.08 -1.89 3.89
C PRO A 547 0.77 -3.17 4.68
N VAL A 548 0.41 -3.02 5.95
CA VAL A 548 -0.02 -4.12 6.83
C VAL A 548 -1.21 -3.68 7.67
N GLN A 549 -2.24 -4.51 7.79
CA GLN A 549 -3.37 -4.23 8.67
C GLN A 549 -3.15 -4.91 10.03
N LEU A 550 -3.25 -4.15 11.11
CA LEU A 550 -3.16 -4.65 12.48
C LEU A 550 -4.55 -4.76 13.09
N SER A 551 -4.96 -5.97 13.48
CA SER A 551 -6.12 -6.20 14.35
C SER A 551 -5.73 -6.04 15.82
N GLY A 552 -6.70 -5.88 16.73
CA GLY A 552 -6.45 -5.75 18.18
C GLY A 552 -5.53 -6.83 18.78
N ASN A 553 -5.65 -8.09 18.32
CA ASN A 553 -4.86 -9.24 18.79
C ASN A 553 -3.83 -9.76 17.76
N GLY A 554 -3.64 -9.06 16.64
CA GLY A 554 -2.74 -9.48 15.57
C GLY A 554 -1.25 -9.43 15.94
N PRO A 555 -0.37 -10.04 15.14
CA PRO A 555 1.07 -10.01 15.39
C PRO A 555 1.58 -8.56 15.46
N ARG A 556 2.46 -8.31 16.42
CA ARG A 556 3.13 -7.00 16.64
C ARG A 556 4.61 -7.02 16.32
N LYS A 557 5.08 -8.10 15.70
CA LYS A 557 6.48 -8.32 15.38
C LYS A 557 6.57 -8.89 13.98
N PHE A 558 7.43 -8.30 13.18
CA PHE A 558 7.76 -8.71 11.82
C PHE A 558 9.27 -8.91 11.71
N ALA A 559 9.72 -9.61 10.68
CA ALA A 559 11.13 -9.86 10.45
C ALA A 559 11.47 -9.80 8.95
N LEU A 560 12.66 -9.26 8.67
CA LEU A 560 13.34 -9.33 7.38
C LEU A 560 14.41 -10.41 7.44
N ARG A 561 14.52 -11.25 6.40
CA ARG A 561 15.58 -12.25 6.25
C ARG A 561 16.00 -12.40 4.78
N GLU A 562 17.26 -12.77 4.52
CA GLU A 562 17.67 -13.22 3.17
C GLU A 562 16.77 -14.40 2.77
N LYS A 563 16.21 -14.36 1.54
CA LYS A 563 15.46 -15.46 0.94
C LYS A 563 16.29 -16.73 1.05
N ARG A 564 15.75 -17.74 1.73
CA ARG A 564 16.51 -18.94 2.09
C ARG A 564 15.62 -20.14 2.34
N ASP A 565 16.23 -21.30 2.25
CA ASP A 565 15.71 -22.54 2.81
C ASP A 565 16.45 -22.85 4.12
N PRO A 566 15.77 -22.79 5.29
CA PRO A 566 16.36 -23.12 6.57
C PRO A 566 17.02 -24.51 6.64
N LYS A 567 16.54 -25.50 5.86
CA LYS A 567 17.13 -26.85 5.81
C LYS A 567 18.52 -26.82 5.14
N MET A 568 18.72 -25.96 4.15
CA MET A 568 19.95 -25.87 3.35
C MET A 568 20.98 -24.89 3.89
N ASP A 569 20.59 -23.96 4.77
CA ASP A 569 21.48 -22.98 5.41
C ASP A 569 22.74 -23.64 6.03
N ASN A 570 22.56 -24.79 6.68
CA ASN A 570 23.65 -25.54 7.31
C ASN A 570 24.64 -26.11 6.30
N ALA A 571 24.16 -26.67 5.18
CA ALA A 571 25.02 -27.22 4.13
C ALA A 571 25.84 -26.10 3.47
N ARG A 572 25.17 -24.98 3.18
CA ARG A 572 25.80 -23.77 2.63
C ARG A 572 26.86 -23.18 3.56
N TYR A 573 26.55 -23.11 4.85
CA TYR A 573 27.50 -22.66 5.86
C TYR A 573 28.74 -23.57 5.93
N ARG A 574 28.54 -24.90 5.95
CA ARG A 574 29.63 -25.89 5.97
C ARG A 574 30.49 -25.81 4.71
N ALA A 575 29.89 -25.63 3.53
CA ALA A 575 30.60 -25.49 2.28
C ALA A 575 31.51 -24.25 2.27
N ALA A 576 30.95 -23.08 2.61
CA ALA A 576 31.73 -21.83 2.70
C ALA A 576 32.87 -21.92 3.73
N LYS A 577 32.61 -22.57 4.88
CA LYS A 577 33.62 -22.78 5.92
C LYS A 577 34.74 -23.73 5.49
N LYS A 578 34.42 -24.78 4.73
CA LYS A 578 35.42 -25.69 4.15
C LYS A 578 36.34 -24.97 3.17
N GLU A 579 35.80 -24.02 2.42
CA GLU A 579 36.53 -23.27 1.40
C GLU A 579 37.36 -22.11 1.99
N THR A 580 36.77 -21.34 2.91
CA THR A 580 37.34 -20.05 3.36
C THR A 580 37.72 -20.01 4.84
N GLY A 581 37.40 -21.06 5.61
CA GLY A 581 37.56 -21.09 7.07
C GLY A 581 36.48 -20.32 7.85
N ILE A 582 35.62 -19.56 7.18
CA ILE A 582 34.58 -18.70 7.77
C ILE A 582 33.24 -18.85 7.04
N GLY A 583 32.15 -18.34 7.64
CA GLY A 583 30.82 -18.41 7.03
C GLY A 583 30.71 -17.67 5.68
N PRO A 584 29.64 -17.88 4.89
CA PRO A 584 29.48 -17.23 3.60
C PRO A 584 29.35 -15.71 3.75
N ILE A 585 29.73 -14.96 2.72
CA ILE A 585 29.54 -13.51 2.66
C ILE A 585 28.02 -13.22 2.67
N PRO A 586 27.51 -12.32 3.52
CA PRO A 586 26.11 -11.90 3.49
C PRO A 586 25.77 -11.22 2.17
N ALA A 587 24.60 -11.49 1.58
CA ALA A 587 24.19 -10.84 0.32
C ALA A 587 23.46 -9.52 0.52
N LEU A 588 22.88 -9.30 1.69
CA LEU A 588 22.01 -8.16 1.96
C LEU A 588 22.46 -7.41 3.21
N TRP A 589 22.41 -6.09 3.09
CA TRP A 589 22.69 -5.13 4.13
C TRP A 589 21.47 -4.23 4.33
N VAL A 590 21.01 -4.10 5.57
CA VAL A 590 19.87 -3.27 5.98
C VAL A 590 20.43 -2.04 6.69
N ASP A 591 19.96 -0.86 6.32
CA ASP A 591 20.36 0.42 6.90
C ASP A 591 19.48 0.76 8.10
N TRP A 592 18.17 0.84 7.86
CA TRP A 592 17.17 1.09 8.88
C TRP A 592 15.85 0.40 8.55
N VAL A 593 15.07 0.18 9.60
CA VAL A 593 13.67 -0.23 9.53
C VAL A 593 12.79 0.82 10.17
N GLU A 594 11.58 0.97 9.67
CA GLU A 594 10.61 1.95 10.14
C GLU A 594 9.20 1.37 10.06
N TRP A 595 8.33 1.82 10.96
CA TRP A 595 6.90 1.65 10.80
C TRP A 595 6.18 2.96 11.08
N GLU A 596 5.09 3.17 10.36
CA GLU A 596 4.20 4.31 10.48
C GLU A 596 2.75 3.83 10.54
N GLY A 597 1.92 4.49 11.35
CA GLY A 597 0.48 4.27 11.35
C GLY A 597 -0.17 4.65 12.68
N PRO A 598 -1.49 4.48 12.81
CA PRO A 598 -2.39 4.00 11.76
C PRO A 598 -2.63 5.08 10.69
N PHE A 599 -2.82 4.65 9.45
CA PHE A 599 -3.28 5.44 8.31
C PHE A 599 -4.80 5.35 8.18
N ASP A 600 -5.40 6.35 7.52
CA ASP A 600 -6.78 6.27 7.05
C ASP A 600 -6.77 5.68 5.63
N SER A 601 -6.65 4.36 5.50
CA SER A 601 -6.58 3.76 4.16
C SER A 601 -7.94 3.75 3.45
N SER A 602 -9.05 3.78 4.20
CA SER A 602 -10.40 3.90 3.64
C SER A 602 -10.91 5.33 3.82
N THR A 603 -10.78 6.15 2.78
CA THR A 603 -11.56 7.39 2.66
C THR A 603 -13.07 7.09 2.59
N THR A 604 -13.44 5.84 2.31
CA THR A 604 -14.82 5.35 2.25
C THR A 604 -15.18 4.67 3.57
N ARG A 605 -16.26 5.11 4.20
CA ARG A 605 -16.87 4.45 5.36
C ARG A 605 -17.41 3.08 4.94
N SER A 606 -17.23 2.07 5.77
CA SER A 606 -17.96 0.81 5.57
C SER A 606 -19.46 1.01 5.82
N PRO A 607 -20.35 0.20 5.23
CA PRO A 607 -21.78 0.30 5.48
C PRO A 607 -22.15 0.25 6.98
N LEU A 608 -21.52 -0.63 7.76
CA LEU A 608 -21.74 -0.66 9.22
C LEU A 608 -21.36 0.68 9.87
N GLN A 609 -20.22 1.26 9.49
CA GLN A 609 -19.79 2.56 10.01
C GLN A 609 -20.77 3.68 9.64
N ALA A 610 -21.21 3.72 8.38
CA ALA A 610 -22.16 4.71 7.89
C ALA A 610 -23.50 4.64 8.65
N ILE A 611 -24.06 3.43 8.83
CA ILE A 611 -25.31 3.20 9.57
C ILE A 611 -25.15 3.66 11.03
N LEU A 612 -24.08 3.25 11.71
CA LEU A 612 -23.86 3.62 13.12
C LEU A 612 -23.71 5.14 13.32
N GLU A 613 -23.06 5.84 12.39
CA GLU A 613 -22.88 7.30 12.42
C GLU A 613 -24.19 8.04 12.13
N GLU A 614 -24.94 7.63 11.10
CA GLU A 614 -26.23 8.22 10.75
C GLU A 614 -27.22 8.17 11.92
N HIS A 615 -27.32 7.02 12.60
CA HIS A 615 -28.20 6.87 13.76
C HIS A 615 -27.64 7.50 15.05
N ALA A 616 -26.35 7.80 15.12
CA ALA A 616 -25.80 8.62 16.20
C ALA A 616 -26.18 10.10 16.03
N ALA A 617 -25.95 10.67 14.85
CA ALA A 617 -26.23 12.08 14.55
C ALA A 617 -27.72 12.45 14.68
N ARG A 618 -28.62 11.56 14.24
CA ARG A 618 -30.07 11.74 14.40
C ARG A 618 -30.51 11.81 15.87
N THR A 619 -29.80 11.13 16.79
CA THR A 619 -30.08 11.16 18.23
C THR A 619 -29.63 12.49 18.86
N GLU A 620 -28.50 13.05 18.41
CA GLU A 620 -27.93 14.30 18.94
C GLU A 620 -28.70 15.55 18.47
N SER A 621 -29.18 15.58 17.22
CA SER A 621 -29.97 16.70 16.67
C SER A 621 -31.28 16.98 17.43
N TYR A 622 -31.78 16.01 18.19
CA TYR A 622 -33.05 16.11 18.92
C TYR A 622 -32.90 16.67 20.35
N ASN A 623 -31.70 16.62 20.93
CA ASN A 623 -31.42 17.18 22.26
C ASN A 623 -31.16 18.70 22.24
N GLY A 624 -31.15 19.34 21.06
CA GLY A 624 -30.96 20.79 20.86
C GLY A 624 -32.07 21.46 20.04
N LEU A 625 -33.25 21.67 20.65
CA LEU A 625 -34.35 22.63 20.32
C LEU A 625 -34.63 23.07 18.85
N SER A 626 -35.72 22.58 18.25
CA SER A 626 -36.91 23.34 17.70
C SER A 626 -37.64 22.57 16.58
N ARG A 627 -38.99 22.50 16.67
CA ARG A 627 -39.89 21.77 15.74
C ARG A 627 -39.91 22.39 14.34
N PRO A 628 -39.73 21.60 13.26
CA PRO A 628 -40.25 21.94 11.93
C PRO A 628 -41.71 21.48 11.79
N SER A 629 -42.56 22.35 11.22
CA SER A 629 -43.95 22.05 10.89
C SER A 629 -44.11 21.73 9.39
N SER A 630 -44.20 20.45 9.05
CA SER A 630 -45.04 19.94 7.94
C SER A 630 -44.76 18.45 7.74
N ALA A 631 -45.83 17.67 7.63
CA ALA A 631 -45.80 16.23 7.46
C ALA A 631 -45.63 15.84 5.99
N GLU A 632 -44.72 14.90 5.70
CA GLU A 632 -44.95 13.74 4.82
C GLU A 632 -43.75 12.77 4.84
N SER A 633 -44.04 11.48 4.67
CA SER A 633 -43.19 10.26 4.62
C SER A 633 -42.87 9.52 5.96
N THR A 634 -43.74 8.52 6.19
CA THR A 634 -43.69 7.18 6.83
C THR A 634 -42.45 6.59 7.54
N GLY A 635 -41.33 7.30 7.73
CA GLY A 635 -40.23 6.88 8.62
C GLY A 635 -40.09 7.70 9.91
N LEU A 636 -40.84 8.80 10.02
CA LEU A 636 -40.66 9.82 11.07
C LEU A 636 -41.45 9.58 12.37
N GLU A 637 -42.35 8.60 12.45
CA GLU A 637 -43.19 8.40 13.65
C GLU A 637 -42.52 7.57 14.76
N ALA A 638 -41.62 6.63 14.43
CA ALA A 638 -40.86 5.86 15.43
C ALA A 638 -39.91 6.74 16.27
N TYR A 639 -39.41 7.83 15.68
CA TYR A 639 -38.52 8.79 16.34
C TYR A 639 -39.24 9.77 17.26
N ARG A 640 -40.58 9.86 17.21
CA ARG A 640 -41.34 10.80 18.04
C ARG A 640 -41.43 10.38 19.52
N THR A 641 -41.09 9.12 19.85
CA THR A 641 -41.17 8.57 21.23
C THR A 641 -40.06 7.56 21.63
N GLY A 642 -39.12 7.19 20.75
CA GLY A 642 -38.37 5.92 20.82
C GLY A 642 -37.29 5.76 21.93
N THR A 643 -37.34 4.63 22.63
CA THR A 643 -36.32 4.16 23.58
C THR A 643 -35.03 3.70 22.88
N LEU A 644 -33.95 3.42 23.62
CA LEU A 644 -32.72 2.83 23.06
C LEU A 644 -32.96 1.50 22.31
N SER A 645 -34.05 0.78 22.61
CA SER A 645 -34.45 -0.44 21.88
C SER A 645 -34.92 -0.14 20.45
N GLU A 646 -35.64 0.96 20.25
CA GLU A 646 -36.11 1.36 18.92
C GLU A 646 -34.93 1.78 18.03
N ARG A 647 -33.95 2.48 18.61
CA ARG A 647 -32.69 2.79 17.92
C ARG A 647 -31.96 1.50 17.49
N ALA A 648 -31.87 0.51 18.37
CA ALA A 648 -31.25 -0.76 18.05
C ALA A 648 -32.00 -1.49 16.93
N ARG A 649 -33.35 -1.50 16.96
CA ARG A 649 -34.19 -2.10 15.90
C ARG A 649 -33.86 -1.53 14.53
N VAL A 650 -33.79 -0.21 14.39
CA VAL A 650 -33.52 0.43 13.09
C VAL A 650 -32.11 0.08 12.60
N ILE A 651 -31.08 0.21 13.44
CA ILE A 651 -29.70 -0.17 13.08
C ILE A 651 -29.61 -1.63 12.64
N LEU A 652 -30.25 -2.54 13.38
CA LEU A 652 -30.25 -3.97 13.07
C LEU A 652 -30.99 -4.26 11.76
N THR A 653 -32.08 -3.54 11.49
CA THR A 653 -32.86 -3.66 10.24
C THR A 653 -32.04 -3.20 9.05
N ASP A 654 -31.43 -2.01 9.12
CA ASP A 654 -30.66 -1.43 8.02
C ASP A 654 -29.38 -2.23 7.75
N PHE A 655 -28.70 -2.68 8.81
CA PHE A 655 -27.53 -3.52 8.66
C PHE A 655 -27.88 -4.91 8.13
N ALA A 656 -28.95 -5.54 8.63
CA ALA A 656 -29.41 -6.83 8.10
C ALA A 656 -29.82 -6.71 6.63
N LYS A 657 -30.56 -5.66 6.25
CA LYS A 657 -30.91 -5.41 4.86
C LYS A 657 -29.68 -5.29 3.97
N THR A 658 -28.69 -4.51 4.38
CA THR A 658 -27.43 -4.35 3.64
C THR A 658 -26.64 -5.66 3.56
N ALA A 659 -26.51 -6.36 4.69
CA ALA A 659 -25.81 -7.65 4.77
C ALA A 659 -26.50 -8.73 3.91
N PHE A 660 -27.83 -8.66 3.79
CA PHE A 660 -28.63 -9.54 2.95
C PHE A 660 -28.77 -8.99 1.52
N ARG A 661 -27.86 -8.10 1.10
CA ARG A 661 -27.75 -7.58 -0.27
C ARG A 661 -29.03 -6.87 -0.72
N ASP A 662 -29.56 -6.04 0.18
CA ASP A 662 -30.83 -5.30 0.10
C ASP A 662 -32.10 -6.15 0.22
N VAL A 663 -32.03 -7.37 0.80
CA VAL A 663 -33.26 -8.16 1.10
C VAL A 663 -33.78 -7.65 2.43
N SER A 664 -35.03 -7.21 2.47
CA SER A 664 -35.67 -6.85 3.73
C SER A 664 -35.71 -8.07 4.66
N PRO A 665 -35.14 -7.98 5.88
CA PRO A 665 -35.21 -9.07 6.85
C PRO A 665 -36.66 -9.25 7.34
N GLU A 666 -37.03 -10.48 7.69
CA GLU A 666 -38.32 -10.78 8.34
C GLU A 666 -38.45 -10.06 9.69
N SER A 667 -39.64 -9.56 10.01
CA SER A 667 -39.87 -8.82 11.27
C SER A 667 -39.52 -9.67 12.50
N ASP A 668 -39.95 -10.94 12.51
CA ASP A 668 -39.69 -11.88 13.61
C ASP A 668 -38.18 -12.12 13.82
N PHE A 669 -37.38 -12.08 12.76
CA PHE A 669 -35.93 -12.19 12.86
C PHE A 669 -35.35 -10.97 13.58
N ILE A 670 -35.79 -9.76 13.19
CA ILE A 670 -35.39 -8.51 13.86
C ILE A 670 -35.86 -8.49 15.32
N ASP A 671 -37.06 -8.97 15.62
CA ASP A 671 -37.61 -9.05 16.98
C ASP A 671 -36.72 -9.90 17.90
N LYS A 672 -36.26 -11.06 17.41
CA LYS A 672 -35.31 -11.92 18.13
C LYS A 672 -33.97 -11.22 18.38
N LEU A 673 -33.45 -10.47 17.40
CA LEU A 673 -32.20 -9.71 17.55
C LEU A 673 -32.34 -8.57 18.57
N VAL A 674 -33.47 -7.86 18.56
CA VAL A 674 -33.79 -6.81 19.53
C VAL A 674 -33.92 -7.42 20.93
N ALA A 675 -34.56 -8.59 21.09
CA ALA A 675 -34.64 -9.28 22.37
C ALA A 675 -33.25 -9.66 22.94
N ILE A 676 -32.32 -10.10 22.08
CA ILE A 676 -30.92 -10.34 22.47
C ILE A 676 -30.28 -9.04 22.97
N TYR A 677 -30.43 -7.94 22.21
CA TYR A 677 -29.93 -6.63 22.63
C TYR A 677 -30.51 -6.19 23.99
N GLU A 678 -31.82 -6.31 24.19
CA GLU A 678 -32.48 -5.92 25.44
C GLU A 678 -32.03 -6.76 26.64
N SER A 679 -31.82 -8.06 26.45
CA SER A 679 -31.27 -8.94 27.47
C SER A 679 -29.87 -8.47 27.91
N ARG A 680 -29.00 -8.13 26.96
CA ARG A 680 -27.66 -7.59 27.26
C ARG A 680 -27.72 -6.24 27.99
N ARG A 681 -28.66 -5.38 27.60
CA ARG A 681 -28.92 -4.11 28.32
C ARG A 681 -29.40 -4.33 29.75
N LYS A 682 -30.28 -5.31 29.98
CA LYS A 682 -30.73 -5.71 31.34
C LYS A 682 -29.57 -6.26 32.18
N ALA A 683 -28.61 -6.94 31.56
CA ALA A 683 -27.38 -7.41 32.20
C ALA A 683 -26.33 -6.30 32.46
N GLY A 684 -26.59 -5.05 32.06
CA GLY A 684 -25.74 -3.89 32.36
C GLY A 684 -24.79 -3.46 31.23
N ASP A 685 -24.75 -4.16 30.09
CA ASP A 685 -23.90 -3.78 28.95
C ASP A 685 -24.30 -2.43 28.39
N SER A 686 -23.34 -1.58 27.99
CA SER A 686 -23.63 -0.32 27.27
C SER A 686 -24.30 -0.58 25.91
N PHE A 687 -24.89 0.44 25.28
CA PHE A 687 -25.49 0.30 23.95
C PHE A 687 -24.52 -0.34 22.94
N ASP A 688 -23.30 0.22 22.85
CA ASP A 688 -22.27 -0.21 21.91
C ASP A 688 -21.74 -1.61 22.19
N VAL A 689 -21.86 -2.12 23.41
CA VAL A 689 -21.49 -3.50 23.77
C VAL A 689 -22.67 -4.46 23.49
N ALA A 690 -23.88 -4.07 23.88
CA ALA A 690 -25.09 -4.86 23.74
C ALA A 690 -25.45 -5.15 22.28
N ILE A 691 -25.24 -4.20 21.36
CA ILE A 691 -25.63 -4.33 19.95
C ILE A 691 -24.70 -5.23 19.13
N ARG A 692 -23.46 -5.49 19.59
CA ARG A 692 -22.46 -6.27 18.82
C ARG A 692 -22.86 -7.72 18.61
N THR A 693 -23.48 -8.33 19.62
CA THR A 693 -23.91 -9.74 19.52
C THR A 693 -24.98 -9.91 18.43
N PRO A 694 -26.09 -9.13 18.43
CA PRO A 694 -27.04 -9.12 17.32
C PRO A 694 -26.41 -8.87 15.94
N LEU A 695 -25.51 -7.90 15.81
CA LEU A 695 -24.80 -7.63 14.54
C LEU A 695 -23.97 -8.84 14.07
N SER A 696 -23.32 -9.55 15.01
CA SER A 696 -22.56 -10.76 14.71
C SER A 696 -23.47 -11.92 14.26
N VAL A 697 -24.68 -12.03 14.83
CA VAL A 697 -25.67 -13.02 14.42
C VAL A 697 -26.13 -12.77 12.99
N ILE A 698 -26.31 -11.52 12.57
CA ILE A 698 -26.62 -11.18 11.17
C ILE A 698 -25.54 -11.76 10.24
N LEU A 699 -24.25 -11.57 10.54
CA LEU A 699 -23.10 -12.04 9.76
C LEU A 699 -22.84 -13.56 9.80
N ALA A 700 -23.64 -14.30 10.57
CA ALA A 700 -23.63 -15.77 10.58
C ALA A 700 -24.98 -16.36 10.14
N SER A 701 -25.98 -15.53 9.87
CA SER A 701 -27.34 -15.98 9.57
C SER A 701 -27.47 -16.53 8.13
N PRO A 702 -28.48 -17.38 7.86
CA PRO A 702 -28.74 -17.87 6.51
C PRO A 702 -28.92 -16.77 5.46
N GLY A 703 -29.61 -15.67 5.79
CA GLY A 703 -29.80 -14.54 4.86
C GLY A 703 -28.50 -13.86 4.44
N PHE A 704 -27.46 -13.95 5.28
CA PHE A 704 -26.12 -13.46 4.95
C PHE A 704 -25.30 -14.51 4.20
N LEU A 705 -25.25 -15.72 4.74
CA LEU A 705 -24.37 -16.79 4.28
C LEU A 705 -24.78 -17.36 2.92
N TYR A 706 -26.06 -17.33 2.56
CA TYR A 706 -26.55 -17.89 1.31
C TYR A 706 -26.88 -16.80 0.30
N LEU A 707 -26.53 -17.06 -0.96
CA LEU A 707 -27.05 -16.30 -2.10
C LEU A 707 -28.44 -16.85 -2.41
N TYR A 708 -29.46 -16.20 -1.84
CA TYR A 708 -30.85 -16.59 -2.00
C TYR A 708 -31.57 -15.68 -3.01
N GLU A 709 -32.20 -16.29 -3.99
CA GLU A 709 -33.07 -15.66 -4.99
C GLU A 709 -34.49 -16.22 -4.81
N PRO A 710 -35.37 -15.58 -4.02
CA PRO A 710 -36.67 -16.15 -3.64
C PRO A 710 -37.57 -16.47 -4.85
N GLY A 711 -38.16 -17.67 -4.94
CA GLY A 711 -39.08 -18.02 -6.03
C GLY A 711 -39.68 -19.43 -5.93
N ASP A 712 -40.78 -19.68 -6.64
CA ASP A 712 -41.38 -21.02 -6.79
C ASP A 712 -40.44 -21.92 -7.61
N GLU A 713 -39.85 -22.93 -6.97
CA GLU A 713 -38.88 -23.85 -7.58
C GLU A 713 -39.46 -24.72 -8.71
N ALA A 714 -40.80 -24.72 -8.87
CA ALA A 714 -41.47 -25.46 -9.93
C ALA A 714 -41.26 -24.83 -11.33
N ASN A 715 -41.03 -23.52 -11.44
CA ASN A 715 -41.01 -22.81 -12.73
C ASN A 715 -39.80 -21.88 -12.88
N ARG A 716 -39.05 -22.03 -13.99
CA ARG A 716 -37.94 -21.11 -14.30
C ARG A 716 -38.47 -19.68 -14.50
N ARG A 717 -37.86 -18.69 -13.84
CA ARG A 717 -38.20 -17.27 -14.00
C ARG A 717 -37.00 -16.41 -14.32
N GLN A 718 -37.24 -15.23 -14.88
CA GLN A 718 -36.22 -14.19 -15.05
C GLN A 718 -35.80 -13.65 -13.68
N LEU A 719 -34.51 -13.38 -13.52
CA LEU A 719 -33.99 -12.63 -12.39
C LEU A 719 -34.46 -11.18 -12.45
N ASN A 720 -34.72 -10.59 -11.30
CA ASN A 720 -34.82 -9.13 -11.24
C ASN A 720 -33.42 -8.49 -11.30
N ASP A 721 -33.34 -7.21 -11.63
CA ASP A 721 -32.04 -6.55 -11.84
C ASP A 721 -31.15 -6.55 -10.58
N ARG A 722 -31.74 -6.63 -9.38
CA ARG A 722 -30.96 -6.68 -8.15
C ARG A 722 -30.34 -8.07 -7.94
N GLU A 723 -31.09 -9.13 -8.23
CA GLU A 723 -30.54 -10.51 -8.26
C GLU A 723 -29.44 -10.61 -9.31
N LEU A 724 -29.64 -10.02 -10.50
CA LEU A 724 -28.63 -9.96 -11.56
C LEU A 724 -27.39 -9.18 -11.10
N ALA A 725 -27.54 -8.06 -10.40
CA ALA A 725 -26.42 -7.29 -9.85
C ALA A 725 -25.58 -8.12 -8.87
N VAL A 726 -26.23 -8.83 -7.95
CA VAL A 726 -25.58 -9.72 -6.98
C VAL A 726 -24.87 -10.87 -7.71
N ARG A 727 -25.56 -11.57 -8.61
CA ARG A 727 -24.97 -12.69 -9.35
C ARG A 727 -23.75 -12.25 -10.15
N LEU A 728 -23.84 -11.10 -10.81
CA LEU A 728 -22.76 -10.52 -11.59
C LEU A 728 -21.56 -10.11 -10.72
N SER A 729 -21.80 -9.48 -9.56
CA SER A 729 -20.72 -9.05 -8.66
C SER A 729 -20.01 -10.23 -8.01
N TYR A 730 -20.75 -11.25 -7.55
CA TYR A 730 -20.11 -12.44 -6.95
C TYR A 730 -19.38 -13.28 -8.00
N PHE A 731 -19.89 -13.35 -9.23
CA PHE A 731 -19.18 -14.00 -10.32
C PHE A 731 -17.85 -13.31 -10.67
N LEU A 732 -17.85 -11.99 -10.87
CA LEU A 732 -16.67 -11.29 -11.38
C LEU A 732 -15.76 -10.70 -10.31
N TRP A 733 -16.26 -10.44 -9.09
CA TRP A 733 -15.50 -9.83 -7.99
C TRP A 733 -15.46 -10.67 -6.71
N SER A 734 -16.15 -11.82 -6.67
CA SER A 734 -16.29 -12.62 -5.43
C SER A 734 -16.71 -11.76 -4.22
N GLY A 735 -17.62 -10.82 -4.42
CA GLY A 735 -18.04 -9.88 -3.37
C GLY A 735 -19.30 -9.09 -3.71
N PRO A 736 -19.79 -8.24 -2.78
CA PRO A 736 -21.03 -7.49 -2.95
C PRO A 736 -21.01 -6.52 -4.15
N PRO A 737 -22.18 -6.23 -4.75
CA PRO A 737 -22.29 -5.24 -5.81
C PRO A 737 -21.93 -3.84 -5.27
N ASP A 738 -21.36 -3.01 -6.12
CA ASP A 738 -21.10 -1.62 -5.76
C ASP A 738 -22.34 -0.73 -5.97
N ALA A 739 -22.24 0.52 -5.50
CA ALA A 739 -23.34 1.48 -5.56
C ALA A 739 -23.86 1.72 -6.99
N GLU A 740 -23.01 1.64 -8.02
CA GLU A 740 -23.44 1.81 -9.41
C GLU A 740 -24.28 0.64 -9.91
N LEU A 741 -23.87 -0.61 -9.63
CA LEU A 741 -24.68 -1.79 -9.95
C LEU A 741 -26.04 -1.74 -9.25
N LEU A 742 -26.04 -1.42 -7.95
CA LEU A 742 -27.26 -1.31 -7.16
C LEU A 742 -28.18 -0.21 -7.70
N ARG A 743 -27.64 0.98 -8.00
CA ARG A 743 -28.40 2.09 -8.59
C ARG A 743 -29.02 1.73 -9.94
N LEU A 744 -28.29 1.01 -10.81
CA LEU A 744 -28.84 0.54 -12.08
C LEU A 744 -29.92 -0.52 -11.89
N ALA A 745 -29.77 -1.36 -10.86
CA ALA A 745 -30.77 -2.36 -10.51
C ALA A 745 -32.05 -1.73 -9.96
N GLU A 746 -31.95 -0.75 -9.07
CA GLU A 746 -33.09 0.04 -8.58
C GLU A 746 -33.83 0.75 -9.73
N GLN A 747 -33.11 1.17 -10.76
CA GLN A 747 -33.69 1.80 -11.95
C GLN A 747 -34.24 0.81 -12.97
N ASN A 748 -34.15 -0.51 -12.75
CA ASN A 748 -34.51 -1.57 -13.70
C ASN A 748 -33.86 -1.38 -15.08
N LYS A 749 -32.57 -1.04 -15.11
CA LYS A 749 -31.80 -0.80 -16.35
C LYS A 749 -30.65 -1.78 -16.57
N LEU A 750 -30.31 -2.61 -15.58
CA LEU A 750 -29.13 -3.48 -15.62
C LEU A 750 -29.31 -4.63 -16.61
N HIS A 751 -30.49 -5.22 -16.72
CA HIS A 751 -30.76 -6.31 -17.68
C HIS A 751 -30.67 -5.88 -19.15
N LEU A 752 -30.70 -4.57 -19.45
CA LEU A 752 -30.63 -4.08 -20.82
C LEU A 752 -29.29 -4.46 -21.45
N PRO A 753 -29.24 -5.13 -22.62
CA PRO A 753 -28.01 -5.73 -23.15
C PRO A 753 -26.82 -4.78 -23.25
N LYS A 754 -27.06 -3.52 -23.65
CA LYS A 754 -26.01 -2.50 -23.75
C LYS A 754 -25.48 -2.08 -22.37
N THR A 755 -26.37 -1.90 -21.38
CA THR A 755 -25.99 -1.56 -20.01
C THR A 755 -25.24 -2.73 -19.37
N LEU A 756 -25.75 -3.95 -19.51
CA LEU A 756 -25.14 -5.15 -18.96
C LEU A 756 -23.72 -5.35 -19.48
N ARG A 757 -23.53 -5.21 -20.81
CA ARG A 757 -22.21 -5.28 -21.45
C ARG A 757 -21.25 -4.22 -20.90
N GLN A 758 -21.69 -2.96 -20.80
CA GLN A 758 -20.87 -1.88 -20.24
C GLN A 758 -20.47 -2.14 -18.79
N GLN A 759 -21.38 -2.71 -17.98
CA GLN A 759 -21.07 -3.06 -16.60
C GLN A 759 -20.10 -4.24 -16.55
N VAL A 760 -20.29 -5.31 -17.32
CA VAL A 760 -19.33 -6.43 -17.40
C VAL A 760 -17.92 -5.94 -17.75
N ASP A 761 -17.78 -5.09 -18.76
CA ASP A 761 -16.48 -4.50 -19.15
C ASP A 761 -15.85 -3.71 -17.98
N ARG A 762 -16.66 -2.93 -17.27
CA ARG A 762 -16.22 -2.16 -16.09
C ARG A 762 -15.76 -3.08 -14.96
N LEU A 763 -16.50 -4.15 -14.67
CA LEU A 763 -16.18 -5.10 -13.62
C LEU A 763 -14.87 -5.85 -13.94
N ILE A 764 -14.67 -6.25 -15.19
CA ILE A 764 -13.43 -6.89 -15.67
C ILE A 764 -12.22 -5.94 -15.57
N ALA A 765 -12.41 -4.65 -15.84
CA ALA A 765 -11.34 -3.66 -15.77
C ALA A 765 -10.94 -3.30 -14.32
N ASP A 766 -11.80 -3.56 -13.34
CA ASP A 766 -11.56 -3.28 -11.93
C ASP A 766 -10.62 -4.31 -11.29
N PRO A 767 -9.66 -3.91 -10.43
CA PRO A 767 -8.75 -4.85 -9.75
C PRO A 767 -9.44 -5.94 -8.95
N ARG A 768 -10.67 -5.72 -8.45
CA ARG A 768 -11.45 -6.77 -7.77
C ARG A 768 -11.72 -8.00 -8.65
N SER A 769 -11.59 -7.87 -9.97
CA SER A 769 -11.68 -9.03 -10.87
C SER A 769 -10.50 -10.00 -10.78
N ASP A 770 -9.41 -9.62 -10.11
CA ASP A 770 -8.33 -10.56 -9.76
C ASP A 770 -8.85 -11.70 -8.87
N GLU A 771 -9.93 -11.49 -8.10
CA GLU A 771 -10.59 -12.55 -7.32
C GLU A 771 -11.25 -13.61 -8.21
N PHE A 772 -11.88 -13.19 -9.32
CA PHE A 772 -12.38 -14.12 -10.34
C PHE A 772 -11.23 -14.85 -11.01
N VAL A 773 -10.17 -14.13 -11.42
CA VAL A 773 -9.02 -14.75 -12.08
C VAL A 773 -8.38 -15.79 -11.18
N ALA A 774 -8.05 -15.44 -9.94
CA ALA A 774 -7.45 -16.36 -8.98
C ALA A 774 -8.40 -17.52 -8.66
N GLY A 775 -9.67 -17.24 -8.35
CA GLY A 775 -10.64 -18.29 -8.01
C GLY A 775 -10.92 -19.27 -9.15
N PHE A 776 -11.17 -18.75 -10.36
CA PHE A 776 -11.48 -19.57 -11.53
C PHE A 776 -10.26 -20.32 -12.05
N VAL A 777 -9.15 -19.65 -12.33
CA VAL A 777 -7.97 -20.27 -12.96
C VAL A 777 -7.30 -21.26 -12.02
N HIS A 778 -7.27 -20.98 -10.71
CA HIS A 778 -6.71 -21.90 -9.73
C HIS A 778 -7.41 -23.26 -9.75
N GLN A 779 -8.73 -23.25 -9.84
CA GLN A 779 -9.54 -24.46 -9.81
C GLN A 779 -9.65 -25.13 -11.17
N TRP A 780 -9.80 -24.34 -12.24
CA TRP A 780 -9.83 -24.85 -13.61
C TRP A 780 -8.56 -25.65 -13.93
N LEU A 781 -7.38 -25.17 -13.53
CA LEU A 781 -6.11 -25.80 -13.89
C LEU A 781 -5.55 -26.76 -12.82
N ASP A 782 -6.35 -27.13 -11.81
CA ASP A 782 -5.96 -27.97 -10.66
C ASP A 782 -4.72 -27.44 -9.88
N MET A 783 -4.63 -26.11 -9.73
CA MET A 783 -3.45 -25.45 -9.15
C MET A 783 -3.20 -25.76 -7.67
N GLU A 784 -4.18 -26.34 -6.97
CA GLU A 784 -4.02 -26.87 -5.61
C GLU A 784 -2.91 -27.93 -5.51
N ARG A 785 -2.65 -28.68 -6.60
CA ARG A 785 -1.57 -29.69 -6.62
C ARG A 785 -0.19 -29.10 -6.43
N LEU A 786 -0.02 -27.80 -6.73
CA LEU A 786 1.24 -27.09 -6.51
C LEU A 786 1.60 -27.03 -5.01
N ASP A 787 0.60 -27.12 -4.12
CA ASP A 787 0.75 -27.05 -2.67
C ASP A 787 0.83 -28.42 -1.99
N PHE A 788 0.54 -29.52 -2.71
CA PHE A 788 0.50 -30.87 -2.15
C PHE A 788 1.87 -31.51 -1.94
N PHE A 789 2.86 -31.18 -2.78
CA PHE A 789 4.16 -31.84 -2.78
C PHE A 789 5.27 -30.94 -2.23
N GLN A 790 6.13 -31.51 -1.38
CA GLN A 790 7.34 -30.85 -0.92
C GLN A 790 8.48 -31.17 -1.90
N PHE A 791 9.04 -30.15 -2.54
CA PHE A 791 10.16 -30.32 -3.47
C PHE A 791 11.44 -30.72 -2.73
N ASP A 792 12.21 -31.64 -3.29
CA ASP A 792 13.53 -31.97 -2.75
C ASP A 792 14.48 -30.80 -3.00
N VAL A 793 14.75 -30.07 -1.93
CA VAL A 793 15.57 -28.86 -1.90
C VAL A 793 17.04 -29.10 -2.27
N ASN A 794 17.53 -30.36 -2.22
CA ASN A 794 18.87 -30.68 -2.70
C ASN A 794 18.92 -30.77 -4.23
N LEU A 795 17.81 -31.18 -4.85
CA LEU A 795 17.69 -31.30 -6.32
C LEU A 795 17.23 -29.99 -6.95
N HIS A 796 16.30 -29.29 -6.29
CA HIS A 796 15.59 -28.12 -6.82
C HIS A 796 15.76 -26.90 -5.91
N ARG A 797 17.00 -26.58 -5.53
CA ARG A 797 17.35 -25.56 -4.53
C ARG A 797 16.70 -24.18 -4.74
N ASP A 798 16.52 -23.77 -5.99
CA ASP A 798 16.03 -22.42 -6.31
C ASP A 798 14.49 -22.36 -6.45
N PHE A 799 13.79 -23.49 -6.26
CA PHE A 799 12.32 -23.59 -6.29
C PHE A 799 11.74 -23.65 -4.87
N ASP A 800 11.87 -22.55 -4.14
CA ASP A 800 11.28 -22.38 -2.81
C ASP A 800 9.84 -21.85 -2.87
N GLU A 801 9.24 -21.58 -1.71
CA GLU A 801 7.84 -21.14 -1.60
C GLU A 801 7.57 -19.83 -2.34
N SER A 802 8.51 -18.89 -2.33
CA SER A 802 8.33 -17.62 -3.05
C SER A 802 8.45 -17.79 -4.57
N THR A 803 9.34 -18.68 -5.04
CA THR A 803 9.39 -19.06 -6.46
C THR A 803 8.09 -19.76 -6.87
N ARG A 804 7.58 -20.68 -6.04
CA ARG A 804 6.30 -21.37 -6.26
C ARG A 804 5.13 -20.39 -6.37
N ALA A 805 5.05 -19.44 -5.43
CA ALA A 805 4.06 -18.37 -5.47
C ALA A 805 4.18 -17.52 -6.74
N ALA A 806 5.39 -17.15 -7.15
CA ALA A 806 5.61 -16.39 -8.38
C ALA A 806 5.23 -17.16 -9.65
N THR A 807 5.45 -18.47 -9.71
CA THR A 807 5.02 -19.29 -10.86
C THR A 807 3.51 -19.45 -10.92
N ARG A 808 2.81 -19.46 -9.78
CA ARG A 808 1.35 -19.42 -9.73
C ARG A 808 0.83 -18.09 -10.27
N GLU A 809 1.45 -17.00 -9.83
CA GLU A 809 1.08 -15.65 -10.24
C GLU A 809 1.30 -15.42 -11.75
N GLU A 810 2.32 -16.02 -12.37
CA GLU A 810 2.50 -15.98 -13.83
C GLU A 810 1.25 -16.48 -14.59
N VAL A 811 0.62 -17.55 -14.10
CA VAL A 811 -0.58 -18.13 -14.73
C VAL A 811 -1.74 -17.14 -14.61
N TYR A 812 -1.95 -16.55 -13.44
CA TYR A 812 -3.00 -15.58 -13.18
C TYR A 812 -2.82 -14.31 -14.01
N GLN A 813 -1.60 -13.75 -14.02
CA GLN A 813 -1.29 -12.54 -14.79
C GLN A 813 -1.45 -12.77 -16.30
N SER A 814 -1.09 -13.97 -16.77
CA SER A 814 -1.29 -14.35 -18.18
C SER A 814 -2.77 -14.38 -18.54
N PHE A 815 -3.63 -14.98 -17.71
CA PHE A 815 -5.08 -15.00 -17.94
C PHE A 815 -5.71 -13.61 -17.79
N ALA A 816 -5.37 -12.87 -16.73
CA ALA A 816 -5.86 -11.52 -16.48
C ALA A 816 -5.56 -10.57 -17.65
N HIS A 817 -4.37 -10.71 -18.26
CA HIS A 817 -4.02 -9.95 -19.46
C HIS A 817 -4.98 -10.22 -20.62
N LEU A 818 -5.34 -11.49 -20.87
CA LEU A 818 -6.25 -11.84 -21.96
C LEU A 818 -7.66 -11.36 -21.66
N LEU A 819 -8.13 -11.55 -20.42
CA LEU A 819 -9.45 -11.12 -19.96
C LEU A 819 -9.65 -9.60 -20.12
N ARG A 820 -8.63 -8.81 -19.77
CA ARG A 820 -8.66 -7.33 -19.80
C ARG A 820 -8.27 -6.72 -21.15
N SER A 821 -7.85 -7.55 -22.10
CA SER A 821 -7.50 -7.06 -23.43
C SER A 821 -8.77 -6.64 -24.19
N PRO A 822 -8.75 -5.50 -24.89
CA PRO A 822 -9.92 -5.01 -25.62
C PRO A 822 -10.32 -6.02 -26.69
N SER A 823 -11.61 -6.35 -26.71
CA SER A 823 -12.22 -7.20 -27.74
C SER A 823 -12.58 -6.38 -28.99
N PRO A 824 -12.64 -7.00 -30.20
CA PRO A 824 -13.08 -6.35 -31.44
C PRO A 824 -14.44 -5.65 -31.35
N SER A 825 -15.31 -6.10 -30.44
CA SER A 825 -16.65 -5.56 -30.21
C SER A 825 -16.74 -4.51 -29.09
N SER A 826 -15.62 -4.15 -28.45
CA SER A 826 -15.62 -3.12 -27.41
C SER A 826 -15.61 -1.72 -28.04
N PRO A 827 -16.59 -0.84 -27.75
CA PRO A 827 -16.49 0.55 -28.13
C PRO A 827 -15.28 1.14 -27.39
N THR A 828 -14.25 1.52 -28.14
CA THR A 828 -13.01 2.12 -27.61
C THR A 828 -13.34 3.09 -26.47
N LEU A 829 -12.92 2.78 -25.25
CA LEU A 829 -13.00 3.66 -24.07
C LEU A 829 -12.07 4.87 -24.27
N SER A 830 -12.44 5.75 -25.19
CA SER A 830 -11.71 6.97 -25.53
C SER A 830 -12.12 8.16 -24.64
N SER A 831 -12.53 7.94 -23.39
CA SER A 831 -12.98 9.03 -22.50
C SER A 831 -12.39 9.05 -21.09
N LEU A 832 -11.40 8.22 -20.76
CA LEU A 832 -10.63 8.37 -19.52
C LEU A 832 -9.13 8.21 -19.77
N THR A 833 -8.48 9.25 -20.31
CA THR A 833 -7.05 9.53 -20.08
C THR A 833 -6.72 10.97 -20.49
N LEU A 834 -5.80 11.58 -19.73
CA LEU A 834 -5.30 12.94 -19.81
C LEU A 834 -5.01 13.45 -21.23
N ARG A 835 -5.27 14.75 -21.44
CA ARG A 835 -4.77 15.55 -22.57
C ARG A 835 -3.25 15.42 -22.70
N VAL A 836 -2.79 14.73 -23.73
CA VAL A 836 -1.45 14.89 -24.31
C VAL A 836 -1.63 15.30 -25.77
N GLY A 837 -0.88 16.33 -26.20
CA GLY A 837 -1.03 17.03 -27.47
C GLY A 837 -0.80 16.18 -28.73
N PRO A 838 -1.06 16.75 -29.92
CA PRO A 838 -1.23 15.98 -31.15
C PRO A 838 0.13 15.54 -31.69
N SER A 839 0.34 14.23 -31.81
CA SER A 839 1.38 13.67 -32.68
C SER A 839 0.75 12.65 -33.62
N LYS A 840 1.25 12.66 -34.87
CA LYS A 840 0.70 12.04 -36.08
C LYS A 840 0.13 10.62 -35.86
N LEU A 841 -1.14 10.43 -36.25
CA LEU A 841 -1.80 9.13 -36.32
C LEU A 841 -1.21 8.27 -37.45
N PRO A 842 -0.86 6.99 -37.20
CA PRO A 842 -0.76 5.95 -38.22
C PRO A 842 -2.13 5.29 -38.49
N ASP A 843 -2.24 4.62 -39.64
CA ASP A 843 -3.46 4.07 -40.24
C ASP A 843 -4.32 3.19 -39.30
N SER A 844 -5.61 3.53 -39.20
CA SER A 844 -6.60 2.97 -38.26
C SER A 844 -6.94 1.50 -38.49
N GLU A 845 -6.78 0.97 -39.71
CA GLU A 845 -7.01 -0.45 -40.01
C GLU A 845 -5.95 -1.37 -39.39
N SER A 846 -4.68 -0.94 -39.35
CA SER A 846 -3.57 -1.76 -38.82
C SER A 846 -3.58 -1.90 -37.30
N GLN A 847 -4.21 -0.96 -36.59
CA GLN A 847 -4.38 -1.02 -35.14
C GLN A 847 -5.52 -1.97 -34.76
N ALA A 848 -6.67 -1.91 -35.45
CA ALA A 848 -7.82 -2.77 -35.14
C ALA A 848 -7.50 -4.28 -35.20
N THR A 849 -6.72 -4.72 -36.19
CA THR A 849 -6.27 -6.13 -36.32
C THR A 849 -5.17 -6.52 -35.33
N ARG A 850 -4.39 -5.55 -34.80
CA ARG A 850 -3.37 -5.80 -33.77
C ARG A 850 -3.97 -5.82 -32.36
N TYR A 851 -5.05 -5.09 -32.12
CA TYR A 851 -5.77 -5.09 -30.85
C TYR A 851 -6.68 -6.33 -30.69
N SER A 852 -7.23 -6.89 -31.79
CA SER A 852 -8.07 -8.10 -31.73
C SER A 852 -7.35 -9.36 -31.24
N ALA A 853 -6.09 -9.55 -31.65
CA ALA A 853 -5.31 -10.74 -31.32
C ALA A 853 -4.73 -10.75 -29.88
N ALA A 854 -4.85 -9.65 -29.13
CA ALA A 854 -4.24 -9.52 -27.80
C ALA A 854 -5.01 -10.29 -26.71
N GLY A 855 -6.34 -10.40 -26.83
CA GLY A 855 -7.21 -11.07 -25.85
C GLY A 855 -7.60 -12.52 -26.20
N ARG A 856 -7.03 -13.09 -27.26
CA ARG A 856 -7.39 -14.42 -27.77
C ARG A 856 -6.97 -15.54 -26.80
N LEU A 857 -7.90 -16.44 -26.49
CA LEU A 857 -7.72 -17.55 -25.56
C LEU A 857 -6.54 -18.47 -25.93
N GLY A 858 -6.32 -18.74 -27.22
CA GLY A 858 -5.20 -19.57 -27.72
C GLY A 858 -3.81 -19.04 -27.35
N LYS A 859 -3.67 -17.79 -26.87
CA LYS A 859 -2.40 -17.29 -26.29
C LYS A 859 -1.98 -18.04 -25.02
N LEU A 860 -2.91 -18.71 -24.33
CA LEU A 860 -2.57 -19.65 -23.26
C LEU A 860 -1.98 -20.96 -23.80
N LEU A 861 -2.23 -21.35 -25.04
CA LEU A 861 -1.60 -22.52 -25.66
C LEU A 861 -0.19 -22.18 -26.18
N LYS A 862 -0.05 -21.00 -26.82
CA LYS A 862 1.22 -20.52 -27.37
C LYS A 862 1.30 -18.99 -27.40
N SER A 863 2.34 -18.44 -26.80
CA SER A 863 2.65 -17.00 -26.81
C SER A 863 4.14 -16.74 -27.10
N ASP A 864 4.44 -15.57 -27.65
CA ASP A 864 5.81 -15.04 -27.82
C ASP A 864 6.24 -14.17 -26.64
N TYR A 865 5.58 -14.32 -25.50
CA TYR A 865 5.81 -13.55 -24.28
C TYR A 865 5.46 -14.36 -23.02
N VAL A 866 5.97 -13.89 -21.88
CA VAL A 866 5.63 -14.36 -20.52
C VAL A 866 5.31 -13.18 -19.61
N PHE A 867 4.66 -13.45 -18.48
CA PHE A 867 4.49 -12.48 -17.40
C PHE A 867 5.41 -12.85 -16.25
N VAL A 868 6.44 -12.03 -16.03
CA VAL A 868 7.46 -12.29 -15.02
C VAL A 868 7.78 -11.02 -14.22
N ASN A 869 8.10 -11.18 -12.94
CA ASN A 869 8.81 -10.18 -12.15
C ASN A 869 10.31 -10.53 -12.09
N GLY A 870 11.11 -9.76 -11.36
CA GLY A 870 12.56 -10.00 -11.27
C GLY A 870 12.93 -11.37 -10.67
N LEU A 871 12.14 -11.89 -9.73
CA LEU A 871 12.35 -13.22 -9.15
C LEU A 871 12.17 -14.32 -10.20
N LEU A 872 11.03 -14.32 -10.91
CA LEU A 872 10.73 -15.35 -11.89
C LEU A 872 11.58 -15.23 -13.15
N ALA A 873 11.93 -14.00 -13.57
CA ALA A 873 12.86 -13.77 -14.65
C ALA A 873 14.24 -14.36 -14.36
N THR A 874 14.75 -14.16 -13.13
CA THR A 874 16.01 -14.79 -12.68
C THR A 874 15.90 -16.31 -12.71
N TYR A 875 14.77 -16.87 -12.24
CA TYR A 875 14.53 -18.31 -12.26
C TYR A 875 14.46 -18.90 -13.68
N TYR A 876 13.94 -18.13 -14.65
CA TYR A 876 13.86 -18.52 -16.07
C TYR A 876 15.11 -18.18 -16.87
N GLY A 877 16.07 -17.45 -16.31
CA GLY A 877 17.26 -16.98 -17.04
C GLY A 877 16.94 -15.87 -18.06
N ILE A 878 15.91 -15.06 -17.80
CA ILE A 878 15.51 -13.92 -18.63
C ILE A 878 16.20 -12.66 -18.09
N GLU A 879 17.08 -12.07 -18.90
CA GLU A 879 17.82 -10.86 -18.53
C GLU A 879 16.98 -9.57 -18.67
N GLY A 880 17.42 -8.50 -18.00
CA GLY A 880 16.85 -7.15 -18.15
C GLY A 880 15.54 -6.89 -17.40
N VAL A 881 15.05 -7.84 -16.59
CA VAL A 881 13.84 -7.68 -15.79
C VAL A 881 14.20 -7.57 -14.31
N THR A 882 13.78 -6.49 -13.67
CA THR A 882 14.03 -6.22 -12.24
C THR A 882 12.80 -5.66 -11.53
N GLY A 883 12.72 -5.85 -10.21
CA GLY A 883 11.64 -5.40 -9.35
C GLY A 883 10.47 -6.37 -9.25
N ASP A 884 9.54 -6.09 -8.35
CA ASP A 884 8.53 -7.07 -7.88
C ASP A 884 7.27 -7.14 -8.74
N LYS A 885 7.05 -6.12 -9.58
CA LYS A 885 5.89 -6.06 -10.47
C LYS A 885 6.05 -7.01 -11.66
N PHE A 886 5.09 -7.91 -11.82
CA PHE A 886 4.92 -8.71 -13.02
C PHE A 886 4.70 -7.82 -14.23
N ARG A 887 5.37 -8.14 -15.33
CA ARG A 887 5.22 -7.43 -16.60
C ARG A 887 5.32 -8.40 -17.77
N LYS A 888 4.67 -8.04 -18.87
CA LYS A 888 4.78 -8.74 -20.14
C LYS A 888 6.20 -8.58 -20.69
N VAL A 889 6.89 -9.68 -20.95
CA VAL A 889 8.25 -9.71 -21.50
C VAL A 889 8.25 -10.57 -22.76
N LYS A 890 8.79 -10.01 -23.85
CA LYS A 890 8.90 -10.71 -25.13
C LYS A 890 9.99 -11.79 -25.04
N LEU A 891 9.71 -12.95 -25.62
CA LEU A 891 10.62 -14.09 -25.67
C LEU A 891 11.38 -14.15 -27.01
N PRO A 892 12.59 -14.75 -27.02
CA PRO A 892 13.23 -15.21 -28.25
C PRO A 892 12.35 -16.21 -29.01
N ALA A 893 12.52 -16.27 -30.34
CA ALA A 893 11.67 -17.10 -31.21
C ALA A 893 11.79 -18.61 -30.93
N ASP A 894 12.96 -19.05 -30.50
CA ASP A 894 13.30 -20.43 -30.13
C ASP A 894 13.07 -20.74 -28.65
N SER A 895 12.50 -19.80 -27.88
CA SER A 895 12.26 -20.03 -26.46
C SER A 895 11.29 -21.20 -26.25
N PRO A 896 11.60 -22.13 -25.33
CA PRO A 896 10.63 -23.15 -24.93
C PRO A 896 9.57 -22.59 -23.97
N ARG A 897 9.71 -21.33 -23.53
CA ARG A 897 8.71 -20.64 -22.70
C ARG A 897 7.58 -20.06 -23.58
N GLY A 898 6.50 -19.62 -22.94
CA GLY A 898 5.32 -19.06 -23.60
C GLY A 898 4.18 -20.08 -23.70
N GLY A 899 2.96 -19.64 -23.39
CA GLY A 899 1.82 -20.51 -23.13
C GLY A 899 1.97 -21.33 -21.83
N LEU A 900 0.89 -22.01 -21.41
CA LEU A 900 0.80 -22.81 -20.18
C LEU A 900 1.87 -23.91 -20.15
N LEU A 901 2.12 -24.59 -21.27
CA LEU A 901 3.14 -25.64 -21.37
C LEU A 901 4.58 -25.14 -21.18
N GLY A 902 4.81 -23.83 -21.23
CA GLY A 902 6.10 -23.21 -20.97
C GLY A 902 6.29 -22.77 -19.52
N MET A 903 5.24 -22.79 -18.68
CA MET A 903 5.26 -22.24 -17.32
C MET A 903 5.71 -23.30 -16.30
N ALA A 904 6.54 -22.89 -15.34
CA ALA A 904 7.07 -23.82 -14.34
C ALA A 904 6.00 -24.38 -13.39
N ALA A 905 4.91 -23.65 -13.13
CA ALA A 905 3.79 -24.13 -12.31
C ALA A 905 3.18 -25.43 -12.86
N ILE A 906 2.97 -25.51 -14.18
CA ILE A 906 2.38 -26.71 -14.83
C ILE A 906 3.28 -27.93 -14.65
N HIS A 907 4.59 -27.74 -14.83
CA HIS A 907 5.56 -28.82 -14.71
C HIS A 907 5.78 -29.29 -13.27
N ALA A 908 5.66 -28.35 -12.32
CA ALA A 908 5.68 -28.62 -10.89
C ALA A 908 4.49 -29.48 -10.45
N MET A 909 3.28 -29.16 -10.91
CA MET A 909 2.07 -29.95 -10.63
C MET A 909 2.12 -31.37 -11.23
N GLY A 910 2.76 -31.51 -12.39
CA GLY A 910 3.03 -32.79 -13.04
C GLY A 910 4.30 -33.49 -12.56
N SER A 911 4.61 -33.43 -11.26
CA SER A 911 5.80 -34.03 -10.64
C SER A 911 5.49 -34.58 -9.24
N ASP A 912 6.45 -35.26 -8.61
CA ASP A 912 6.39 -35.68 -7.20
C ASP A 912 7.28 -34.82 -6.27
N GLY A 913 7.79 -33.70 -6.78
CA GLY A 913 8.75 -32.84 -6.09
C GLY A 913 10.22 -33.30 -6.19
N VAL A 914 10.48 -34.50 -6.70
CA VAL A 914 11.82 -35.06 -6.91
C VAL A 914 12.10 -35.19 -8.41
N VAL A 915 11.22 -35.87 -9.15
CA VAL A 915 11.32 -36.18 -10.58
C VAL A 915 10.04 -35.78 -11.33
N SER A 916 10.14 -35.58 -12.65
CA SER A 916 8.97 -35.33 -13.51
C SER A 916 8.10 -36.59 -13.63
N SER A 917 6.79 -36.40 -13.83
CA SER A 917 5.85 -37.48 -14.12
C SER A 917 5.20 -37.29 -15.50
N PRO A 918 5.65 -38.03 -16.54
CA PRO A 918 5.02 -37.98 -17.87
C PRO A 918 3.53 -38.32 -17.84
N VAL A 919 3.12 -39.25 -16.98
CA VAL A 919 1.72 -39.69 -16.88
C VAL A 919 0.84 -38.54 -16.41
N GLU A 920 1.23 -37.88 -15.31
CA GLU A 920 0.46 -36.76 -14.75
C GLU A 920 0.44 -35.58 -15.73
N ARG A 921 1.57 -35.28 -16.39
CA ARG A 921 1.66 -34.20 -17.38
C ARG A 921 0.80 -34.47 -18.62
N GLY A 922 0.87 -35.67 -19.18
CA GLY A 922 0.05 -36.07 -20.32
C GLY A 922 -1.45 -36.06 -20.00
N ALA A 923 -1.82 -36.54 -18.81
CA ALA A 923 -3.20 -36.52 -18.34
C ALA A 923 -3.71 -35.09 -18.13
N TRP A 924 -2.88 -34.19 -17.59
CA TRP A 924 -3.21 -32.78 -17.42
C TRP A 924 -3.45 -32.09 -18.77
N VAL A 925 -2.60 -32.34 -19.78
CA VAL A 925 -2.79 -31.80 -21.13
C VAL A 925 -4.09 -32.27 -21.76
N LEU A 926 -4.38 -33.57 -21.68
CA LEU A 926 -5.61 -34.14 -22.22
C LEU A 926 -6.86 -33.53 -21.56
N ARG A 927 -6.84 -33.37 -20.24
CA ARG A 927 -7.96 -32.80 -19.48
C ARG A 927 -8.17 -31.32 -19.80
N HIS A 928 -7.11 -30.52 -19.73
CA HIS A 928 -7.25 -29.06 -19.65
C HIS A 928 -6.98 -28.34 -20.97
N LEU A 929 -6.18 -28.92 -21.88
CA LEU A 929 -5.84 -28.28 -23.15
C LEU A 929 -6.59 -28.88 -24.34
N LEU A 930 -6.95 -30.16 -24.28
CA LEU A 930 -7.58 -30.88 -25.40
C LEU A 930 -9.03 -31.28 -25.15
N ASN A 931 -9.58 -30.95 -23.96
CA ASN A 931 -10.93 -31.30 -23.53
C ASN A 931 -11.29 -32.78 -23.74
N ASP A 932 -10.34 -33.67 -23.45
CA ASP A 932 -10.44 -35.10 -23.71
C ASP A 932 -9.87 -35.90 -22.52
N PRO A 933 -10.44 -35.71 -21.31
CA PRO A 933 -9.87 -36.21 -20.07
C PRO A 933 -9.73 -37.74 -20.09
N PRO A 934 -8.60 -38.30 -19.60
CA PRO A 934 -8.48 -39.74 -19.47
C PRO A 934 -9.42 -40.28 -18.38
N PRO A 935 -9.85 -41.55 -18.46
CA PRO A 935 -10.67 -42.16 -17.42
C PRO A 935 -9.91 -42.19 -16.07
N PRO A 936 -10.63 -42.19 -14.93
CA PRO A 936 -9.99 -42.28 -13.63
C PRO A 936 -9.16 -43.56 -13.50
N ALA A 937 -8.07 -43.49 -12.74
CA ALA A 937 -7.20 -44.63 -12.53
C ALA A 937 -7.99 -45.80 -11.86
N PRO A 938 -7.81 -47.05 -12.32
CA PRO A 938 -8.51 -48.18 -11.74
C PRO A 938 -8.08 -48.40 -10.27
N PRO A 939 -9.00 -48.84 -9.39
CA PRO A 939 -8.66 -49.21 -8.02
C PRO A 939 -7.67 -50.39 -8.02
N ASN A 940 -6.63 -50.32 -7.19
CA ASN A 940 -5.55 -51.32 -7.06
C ASN A 940 -4.55 -51.41 -8.24
N VAL A 941 -3.93 -50.29 -8.61
CA VAL A 941 -2.80 -50.29 -9.58
C VAL A 941 -1.62 -51.10 -9.00
N PRO A 942 -1.13 -52.16 -9.69
CA PRO A 942 0.02 -52.93 -9.22
C PRO A 942 1.27 -52.05 -9.09
N GLN A 943 1.93 -52.07 -7.93
CA GLN A 943 3.20 -51.35 -7.76
C GLN A 943 4.27 -51.96 -8.69
N LEU A 944 5.00 -51.11 -9.39
CA LEU A 944 6.12 -51.46 -10.28
C LEU A 944 7.38 -51.95 -9.53
N SER A 945 7.22 -52.61 -8.38
CA SER A 945 8.31 -53.08 -7.52
C SER A 945 9.32 -53.95 -8.27
N ARG A 946 8.90 -54.66 -9.33
CA ARG A 946 9.76 -55.46 -10.23
C ARG A 946 10.84 -54.65 -10.97
N LEU A 947 10.72 -53.33 -11.08
CA LEU A 947 11.64 -52.45 -11.82
C LEU A 947 12.55 -51.60 -10.91
N ASN A 948 12.38 -51.68 -9.59
CA ASN A 948 13.05 -50.78 -8.62
C ASN A 948 14.58 -50.89 -8.62
N ASP A 949 15.13 -52.04 -8.99
CA ASP A 949 16.59 -52.26 -9.04
C ASP A 949 17.22 -51.97 -10.42
N GLN A 950 16.43 -51.59 -11.43
CA GLN A 950 16.91 -51.35 -12.79
C GLN A 950 17.15 -49.87 -13.07
N VAL A 951 18.31 -49.54 -13.65
CA VAL A 951 18.63 -48.19 -14.13
C VAL A 951 18.03 -48.00 -15.53
N LEU A 952 16.75 -47.65 -15.57
CA LEU A 952 15.97 -47.38 -16.78
C LEU A 952 15.71 -45.87 -16.95
N THR A 953 15.57 -45.44 -18.20
CA THR A 953 14.99 -44.12 -18.51
C THR A 953 13.51 -44.08 -18.12
N THR A 954 12.96 -42.89 -17.88
CA THR A 954 11.52 -42.71 -17.61
C THR A 954 10.65 -43.35 -18.69
N ARG A 955 11.02 -43.15 -19.97
CA ARG A 955 10.36 -43.76 -21.12
C ARG A 955 10.40 -45.29 -21.06
N GLN A 956 11.56 -45.89 -20.81
CA GLN A 956 11.69 -47.35 -20.71
C GLN A 956 10.84 -47.92 -19.57
N ARG A 957 10.79 -47.22 -18.42
CA ARG A 957 9.96 -47.64 -17.28
C ARG A 957 8.48 -47.62 -17.62
N LEU A 958 8.00 -46.56 -18.28
CA LEU A 958 6.58 -46.44 -18.67
C LEU A 958 6.20 -47.41 -19.79
N LEU A 959 7.05 -47.60 -20.80
CA LEU A 959 6.84 -48.63 -21.82
C LEU A 959 6.80 -50.04 -21.23
N ALA A 960 7.59 -50.32 -20.19
CA ALA A 960 7.49 -51.58 -19.45
C ALA A 960 6.19 -51.69 -18.65
N HIS A 961 5.64 -50.58 -18.14
CA HIS A 961 4.33 -50.54 -17.48
C HIS A 961 3.17 -50.78 -18.47
N GLN A 962 3.28 -50.26 -19.70
CA GLN A 962 2.32 -50.48 -20.78
C GLN A 962 2.23 -51.93 -21.28
N GLN A 963 3.14 -52.82 -20.89
CA GLN A 963 3.05 -54.25 -21.24
C GLN A 963 1.86 -54.93 -20.53
N GLU A 964 1.38 -54.37 -19.42
CA GLU A 964 0.18 -54.84 -18.76
C GLU A 964 -1.05 -54.39 -19.55
N ALA A 965 -1.85 -55.34 -20.03
CA ALA A 965 -2.99 -55.07 -20.91
C ALA A 965 -4.00 -54.07 -20.32
N GLN A 966 -4.19 -54.11 -18.99
CA GLN A 966 -5.06 -53.19 -18.26
C GLN A 966 -4.55 -51.74 -18.21
N CYS A 967 -3.24 -51.53 -18.32
CA CYS A 967 -2.62 -50.21 -18.31
C CYS A 967 -2.45 -49.64 -19.72
N ALA A 968 -2.23 -50.51 -20.72
CA ALA A 968 -1.95 -50.12 -22.10
C ALA A 968 -3.06 -49.28 -22.75
N SER A 969 -4.32 -49.54 -22.42
CA SER A 969 -5.49 -48.88 -23.03
C SER A 969 -5.47 -47.36 -22.83
N CYS A 970 -5.13 -46.90 -21.62
CA CYS A 970 -5.10 -45.47 -21.28
C CYS A 970 -3.72 -44.86 -21.55
N HIS A 971 -2.64 -45.57 -21.19
CA HIS A 971 -1.28 -45.06 -21.30
C HIS A 971 -0.82 -44.82 -22.75
N ARG A 972 -1.38 -45.53 -23.75
CA ARG A 972 -1.13 -45.24 -25.18
C ARG A 972 -1.56 -43.83 -25.59
N LYS A 973 -2.53 -43.24 -24.90
CA LYS A 973 -3.03 -41.88 -25.15
C LYS A 973 -2.28 -40.84 -24.32
N ILE A 974 -1.91 -41.20 -23.10
CA ILE A 974 -1.31 -40.29 -22.10
C ILE A 974 0.20 -40.14 -22.30
N ASP A 975 0.92 -41.26 -22.31
CA ASP A 975 2.38 -41.27 -22.17
C ASP A 975 3.11 -40.56 -23.31
N PRO A 976 2.72 -40.69 -24.59
CA PRO A 976 3.41 -39.97 -25.67
C PRO A 976 3.43 -38.45 -25.44
N ILE A 977 2.31 -37.85 -25.07
CA ILE A 977 2.20 -36.41 -24.74
C ILE A 977 3.11 -36.09 -23.54
N GLY A 978 3.09 -36.95 -22.51
CA GLY A 978 3.97 -36.83 -21.35
C GLY A 978 5.46 -36.85 -21.71
N PHE A 979 5.89 -37.73 -22.62
CA PHE A 979 7.27 -37.80 -23.08
C PHE A 979 7.72 -36.52 -23.77
N GLY A 980 6.83 -35.87 -24.54
CA GLY A 980 7.14 -34.58 -25.16
C GLY A 980 7.37 -33.44 -24.17
N LEU A 981 7.05 -33.64 -22.88
CA LEU A 981 7.29 -32.68 -21.80
C LEU A 981 8.48 -33.06 -20.91
N GLU A 982 9.23 -34.12 -21.21
CA GLU A 982 10.34 -34.58 -20.38
C GLU A 982 11.56 -33.65 -20.41
N ASN A 983 11.67 -32.74 -21.38
CA ASN A 983 12.67 -31.67 -21.34
C ASN A 983 12.49 -30.72 -20.15
N TRP A 984 11.38 -30.78 -19.43
CA TRP A 984 11.18 -30.05 -18.18
C TRP A 984 11.48 -30.95 -16.98
N ASN A 985 12.33 -30.51 -16.06
CA ASN A 985 12.51 -31.21 -14.78
C ASN A 985 11.29 -31.02 -13.86
N ALA A 986 11.32 -31.61 -12.66
CA ALA A 986 10.21 -31.50 -11.70
C ALA A 986 9.88 -30.03 -11.36
N ALA A 987 10.88 -29.15 -11.24
CA ALA A 987 10.69 -27.74 -10.92
C ALA A 987 10.47 -26.84 -12.15
N GLY A 988 10.21 -27.40 -13.34
CA GLY A 988 9.93 -26.63 -14.55
C GLY A 988 11.15 -25.90 -15.14
N LYS A 989 12.38 -26.36 -14.87
CA LYS A 989 13.59 -25.93 -15.60
C LYS A 989 13.84 -26.83 -16.81
N TRP A 990 14.30 -26.21 -17.90
CA TRP A 990 14.64 -26.90 -19.13
C TRP A 990 15.92 -27.74 -18.98
N ARG A 991 15.93 -28.92 -19.59
CA ARG A 991 17.05 -29.86 -19.62
C ARG A 991 17.04 -30.68 -20.92
N THR A 992 18.22 -31.11 -21.36
CA THR A 992 18.40 -31.96 -22.56
C THR A 992 18.90 -33.37 -22.22
N ALA A 993 19.37 -33.58 -20.99
CA ALA A 993 19.84 -34.86 -20.48
C ALA A 993 19.24 -35.14 -19.10
N ASP A 994 19.17 -36.42 -18.74
CA ASP A 994 18.75 -36.91 -17.44
C ASP A 994 19.82 -37.80 -16.81
N HIS A 995 19.74 -37.99 -15.49
CA HIS A 995 20.70 -38.78 -14.72
C HIS A 995 20.01 -39.67 -13.69
N ALA A 996 20.36 -40.96 -13.65
CA ALA A 996 20.00 -41.86 -12.55
C ALA A 996 21.24 -42.31 -11.76
N GLY A 997 21.24 -42.04 -10.45
CA GLY A 997 22.26 -42.50 -9.50
C GLY A 997 22.06 -41.90 -8.10
N GLY A 998 22.01 -42.74 -7.07
CA GLY A 998 21.97 -42.29 -5.66
C GLY A 998 23.39 -42.14 -5.08
N LYS A 999 23.53 -41.46 -3.92
CA LYS A 999 24.81 -41.34 -3.21
C LYS A 999 25.47 -42.73 -3.04
N GLY A 1000 26.60 -42.96 -3.73
CA GLY A 1000 27.38 -44.20 -3.64
C GLY A 1000 27.11 -45.26 -4.71
N LYS A 1001 26.19 -45.06 -5.67
CA LYS A 1001 26.00 -45.95 -6.84
C LYS A 1001 26.57 -45.30 -8.11
N LYS A 1002 27.10 -46.09 -9.07
CA LYS A 1002 27.52 -45.58 -10.39
C LYS A 1002 26.30 -45.02 -11.12
N GLY A 1003 26.26 -43.70 -11.31
CA GLY A 1003 25.18 -43.05 -12.04
C GLY A 1003 25.32 -43.18 -13.55
N LYS A 1004 24.20 -43.18 -14.29
CA LYS A 1004 24.15 -43.18 -15.75
C LYS A 1004 23.40 -41.94 -16.23
N THR A 1005 23.96 -41.25 -17.22
CA THR A 1005 23.35 -40.08 -17.88
C THR A 1005 22.90 -40.48 -19.28
N TRP A 1006 21.78 -39.93 -19.76
CA TRP A 1006 21.28 -40.14 -21.13
C TRP A 1006 20.62 -38.86 -21.68
N THR A 1007 20.58 -38.73 -23.00
CA THR A 1007 19.83 -37.69 -23.70
C THR A 1007 18.33 -37.98 -23.59
N ILE A 1008 17.54 -36.92 -23.41
CA ILE A 1008 16.07 -37.01 -23.34
C ILE A 1008 15.52 -37.18 -24.76
N ASP A 1009 14.64 -38.16 -24.95
CA ASP A 1009 13.86 -38.33 -26.17
C ASP A 1009 12.43 -37.86 -25.92
N ALA A 1010 12.10 -36.70 -26.49
CA ALA A 1010 10.81 -36.04 -26.37
C ALA A 1010 9.90 -36.27 -27.59
N SER A 1011 10.26 -37.20 -28.48
CA SER A 1011 9.41 -37.52 -29.64
C SER A 1011 8.20 -38.39 -29.26
N GLY A 1012 7.14 -38.36 -30.05
CA GLY A 1012 5.94 -39.15 -29.77
C GLY A 1012 4.89 -39.04 -30.87
N ALA A 1013 3.69 -39.57 -30.60
CA ALA A 1013 2.53 -39.40 -31.47
C ALA A 1013 1.24 -39.34 -30.65
N PHE A 1014 0.32 -38.47 -31.08
CA PHE A 1014 -1.04 -38.46 -30.55
C PHE A 1014 -1.75 -39.77 -30.88
N HIS A 1015 -2.60 -40.24 -29.97
CA HIS A 1015 -3.41 -41.43 -30.23
C HIS A 1015 -4.32 -41.20 -31.44
N ASN A 1016 -4.14 -41.99 -32.50
CA ASN A 1016 -4.81 -41.82 -33.80
C ASN A 1016 -4.60 -40.43 -34.43
N GLY A 1017 -3.46 -39.78 -34.17
CA GLY A 1017 -3.15 -38.44 -34.62
C GLY A 1017 -1.71 -38.27 -35.12
N PRO A 1018 -1.26 -37.02 -35.34
CA PRO A 1018 0.06 -36.73 -35.87
C PRO A 1018 1.18 -37.12 -34.90
N ALA A 1019 2.36 -37.43 -35.47
CA ALA A 1019 3.61 -37.59 -34.74
C ALA A 1019 4.27 -36.22 -34.52
N PHE A 1020 5.15 -36.13 -33.51
CA PHE A 1020 6.00 -34.98 -33.22
C PHE A 1020 7.42 -35.43 -32.86
N GLY A 1021 8.42 -34.68 -33.28
CA GLY A 1021 9.83 -34.93 -33.04
C GLY A 1021 10.34 -34.38 -31.70
N ASP A 1022 9.73 -33.28 -31.22
CA ASP A 1022 10.17 -32.59 -30.01
C ASP A 1022 9.03 -31.82 -29.31
N TYR A 1023 9.39 -31.11 -28.23
CA TYR A 1023 8.47 -30.26 -27.47
C TYR A 1023 7.84 -29.12 -28.29
N HIS A 1024 8.57 -28.50 -29.22
CA HIS A 1024 8.06 -27.37 -29.99
C HIS A 1024 7.01 -27.84 -30.99
N GLU A 1025 7.24 -28.96 -31.66
CA GLU A 1025 6.25 -29.60 -32.52
C GLU A 1025 5.02 -30.07 -31.72
N LEU A 1026 5.22 -30.68 -30.54
CA LEU A 1026 4.11 -31.04 -29.65
C LEU A 1026 3.26 -29.81 -29.27
N ARG A 1027 3.89 -28.73 -28.79
CA ARG A 1027 3.22 -27.49 -28.40
C ARG A 1027 2.42 -26.92 -29.57
N ASP A 1028 3.00 -26.91 -30.77
CA ASP A 1028 2.38 -26.34 -31.96
C ASP A 1028 1.15 -27.15 -32.39
N LEU A 1029 1.24 -28.49 -32.36
CA LEU A 1029 0.09 -29.38 -32.61
C LEU A 1029 -1.03 -29.21 -31.57
N ILE A 1030 -0.72 -28.92 -30.31
CA ILE A 1030 -1.72 -28.62 -29.27
C ILE A 1030 -2.34 -27.24 -29.54
N ALA A 1031 -1.53 -26.25 -29.92
CA ALA A 1031 -2.02 -24.90 -30.20
C ALA A 1031 -2.99 -24.85 -31.40
N ASP A 1032 -2.84 -25.77 -32.37
CA ASP A 1032 -3.76 -25.93 -33.50
C ASP A 1032 -5.15 -26.48 -33.09
N ARG A 1033 -5.31 -26.97 -31.86
CA ARG A 1033 -6.56 -27.51 -31.29
C ARG A 1033 -7.31 -26.49 -30.42
N GLU A 1034 -7.22 -25.20 -30.76
CA GLU A 1034 -7.82 -24.11 -29.97
C GLU A 1034 -9.35 -24.27 -29.78
N GLU A 1035 -10.07 -24.87 -30.72
CA GLU A 1035 -11.53 -25.09 -30.57
C GLU A 1035 -11.86 -26.06 -29.43
N ASP A 1036 -11.07 -27.13 -29.27
CA ASP A 1036 -11.25 -28.08 -28.16
C ASP A 1036 -10.89 -27.40 -26.82
N PHE A 1037 -9.83 -26.59 -26.82
CA PHE A 1037 -9.46 -25.79 -25.66
C PHE A 1037 -10.57 -24.78 -25.27
N ALA A 1038 -11.14 -24.09 -26.26
CA ALA A 1038 -12.24 -23.16 -26.06
C ALA A 1038 -13.50 -23.86 -25.53
N ARG A 1039 -13.77 -25.09 -25.99
CA ARG A 1039 -14.86 -25.91 -25.49
C ARG A 1039 -14.63 -26.26 -24.01
N GLY A 1040 -13.47 -26.81 -23.66
CA GLY A 1040 -13.15 -27.15 -22.27
C GLY A 1040 -13.18 -25.93 -21.34
N PHE A 1041 -12.62 -24.79 -21.77
CA PHE A 1041 -12.73 -23.52 -21.03
C PHE A 1041 -14.18 -23.12 -20.79
N THR A 1042 -15.04 -23.25 -21.80
CA THR A 1042 -16.46 -22.88 -21.72
C THR A 1042 -17.23 -23.76 -20.72
N GLU A 1043 -16.98 -25.07 -20.72
CA GLU A 1043 -17.62 -26.00 -19.78
C GLU A 1043 -17.31 -25.60 -18.33
N HIS A 1044 -16.03 -25.39 -18.01
CA HIS A 1044 -15.59 -24.95 -16.68
C HIS A 1044 -16.12 -23.56 -16.31
N LEU A 1045 -16.18 -22.64 -17.27
CA LEU A 1045 -16.71 -21.29 -17.05
C LEU A 1045 -18.21 -21.33 -16.70
N ILE A 1046 -18.98 -22.19 -17.37
CA ILE A 1046 -20.40 -22.42 -17.05
C ILE A 1046 -20.53 -22.97 -15.62
N GLU A 1047 -19.72 -23.95 -15.24
CA GLU A 1047 -19.74 -24.52 -13.88
C GLU A 1047 -19.51 -23.45 -12.82
N TYR A 1048 -18.43 -22.67 -13.00
CA TYR A 1048 -18.04 -21.66 -12.04
C TYR A 1048 -19.10 -20.57 -11.89
N ALA A 1049 -19.61 -20.05 -13.02
CA ALA A 1049 -20.53 -18.91 -13.02
C ALA A 1049 -21.95 -19.29 -12.59
N LEU A 1050 -22.43 -20.48 -12.95
CA LEU A 1050 -23.77 -20.95 -12.60
C LEU A 1050 -23.80 -21.70 -11.26
N GLY A 1051 -22.65 -22.03 -10.69
CA GLY A 1051 -22.52 -22.67 -9.37
C GLY A 1051 -23.12 -24.08 -9.33
N ARG A 1052 -23.02 -24.82 -10.43
CA ARG A 1052 -23.47 -26.22 -10.54
C ARG A 1052 -22.61 -26.99 -11.55
N PRO A 1053 -22.51 -28.33 -11.43
CA PRO A 1053 -21.75 -29.13 -12.40
C PRO A 1053 -22.29 -28.97 -13.82
N PHE A 1054 -21.39 -29.05 -14.80
CA PHE A 1054 -21.73 -29.06 -16.22
C PHE A 1054 -22.42 -30.39 -16.54
N GLY A 1055 -23.52 -30.33 -17.27
CA GLY A 1055 -24.26 -31.52 -17.65
C GLY A 1055 -24.80 -31.44 -19.06
N PHE A 1056 -25.44 -32.54 -19.51
CA PHE A 1056 -26.03 -32.65 -20.84
C PHE A 1056 -27.00 -31.51 -21.20
N THR A 1057 -27.67 -30.91 -20.21
CA THR A 1057 -28.57 -29.76 -20.41
C THR A 1057 -27.87 -28.45 -20.76
N ASP A 1058 -26.53 -28.38 -20.64
CA ASP A 1058 -25.72 -27.21 -20.92
C ASP A 1058 -25.03 -27.25 -22.29
N GLU A 1059 -25.21 -28.34 -23.04
CA GLU A 1059 -24.61 -28.53 -24.37
C GLU A 1059 -24.95 -27.38 -25.33
N ASP A 1060 -26.22 -26.99 -25.40
CA ASP A 1060 -26.68 -25.89 -26.25
C ASP A 1060 -26.05 -24.55 -25.82
N LEU A 1061 -25.95 -24.31 -24.51
CA LEU A 1061 -25.33 -23.10 -23.96
C LEU A 1061 -23.84 -23.05 -24.29
N ALA A 1062 -23.11 -24.16 -24.11
CA ALA A 1062 -21.70 -24.24 -24.43
C ALA A 1062 -21.46 -23.98 -25.93
N ASN A 1063 -22.27 -24.59 -26.80
CA ASN A 1063 -22.19 -24.38 -28.25
C ASN A 1063 -22.49 -22.92 -28.65
N GLU A 1064 -23.46 -22.29 -28.00
CA GLU A 1064 -23.79 -20.87 -28.19
C GLU A 1064 -22.61 -19.96 -27.81
N ILE A 1065 -22.03 -20.17 -26.62
CA ILE A 1065 -20.90 -19.39 -26.12
C ILE A 1065 -19.67 -19.56 -27.02
N VAL A 1066 -19.31 -20.80 -27.35
CA VAL A 1066 -18.16 -21.09 -28.23
C VAL A 1066 -18.36 -20.47 -29.60
N SER A 1067 -19.55 -20.59 -30.20
CA SER A 1067 -19.85 -20.00 -31.51
C SER A 1067 -19.80 -18.47 -31.49
N SER A 1068 -20.33 -17.85 -30.43
CA SER A 1068 -20.27 -16.41 -30.21
C SER A 1068 -18.82 -15.93 -30.09
N ALA A 1069 -18.02 -16.57 -29.22
CA ALA A 1069 -16.62 -16.24 -29.03
C ALA A 1069 -15.79 -16.48 -30.30
N LYS A 1070 -16.05 -17.57 -31.04
CA LYS A 1070 -15.39 -17.87 -32.33
C LYS A 1070 -15.59 -16.75 -33.35
N SER A 1071 -16.79 -16.16 -33.42
CA SER A 1071 -17.08 -15.01 -34.28
C SER A 1071 -16.30 -13.73 -33.90
N LYS A 1072 -15.69 -13.72 -32.71
CA LYS A 1072 -14.88 -12.65 -32.13
C LYS A 1072 -13.44 -13.10 -31.82
N GLU A 1073 -12.92 -14.02 -32.64
CA GLU A 1073 -11.54 -14.51 -32.56
C GLU A 1073 -11.15 -15.12 -31.19
N PHE A 1074 -12.12 -15.74 -30.51
CA PHE A 1074 -11.94 -16.34 -29.18
C PHE A 1074 -11.38 -15.37 -28.13
N ALA A 1075 -11.75 -14.09 -28.19
CA ALA A 1075 -11.42 -13.13 -27.14
C ALA A 1075 -12.02 -13.59 -25.80
N VAL A 1076 -11.21 -13.69 -24.73
CA VAL A 1076 -11.63 -14.23 -23.42
C VAL A 1076 -12.83 -13.46 -22.84
N SER A 1077 -12.85 -12.13 -22.98
CA SER A 1077 -13.97 -11.30 -22.53
C SER A 1077 -15.30 -11.62 -23.22
N GLU A 1078 -15.29 -12.13 -24.47
CA GLU A 1078 -16.52 -12.48 -25.18
C GLU A 1078 -17.17 -13.77 -24.68
N PHE A 1079 -16.39 -14.70 -24.12
CA PHE A 1079 -16.97 -15.86 -23.43
C PHE A 1079 -17.76 -15.40 -22.20
N ILE A 1080 -17.23 -14.44 -21.43
CA ILE A 1080 -17.92 -13.84 -20.27
C ILE A 1080 -19.19 -13.13 -20.73
N HIS A 1081 -19.11 -12.30 -21.77
CA HIS A 1081 -20.27 -11.59 -22.32
C HIS A 1081 -21.37 -12.55 -22.81
N ALA A 1082 -21.00 -13.58 -23.56
CA ALA A 1082 -21.96 -14.56 -24.07
C ALA A 1082 -22.66 -15.31 -22.93
N LEU A 1083 -21.91 -15.71 -21.90
CA LEU A 1083 -22.47 -16.37 -20.72
C LEU A 1083 -23.42 -15.46 -19.94
N VAL A 1084 -23.00 -14.24 -19.59
CA VAL A 1084 -23.82 -13.29 -18.81
C VAL A 1084 -25.08 -12.86 -19.57
N GLN A 1085 -25.01 -12.79 -20.90
CA GLN A 1085 -26.16 -12.46 -21.75
C GLN A 1085 -27.09 -13.66 -22.02
N SER A 1086 -26.65 -14.88 -21.68
CA SER A 1086 -27.44 -16.09 -21.89
C SER A 1086 -28.69 -16.12 -21.01
N LYS A 1087 -29.70 -16.86 -21.49
CA LYS A 1087 -30.91 -17.13 -20.70
C LYS A 1087 -30.57 -17.87 -19.40
N SER A 1088 -29.61 -18.79 -19.41
CA SER A 1088 -29.24 -19.59 -18.24
C SER A 1088 -28.66 -18.72 -17.11
N PHE A 1089 -27.90 -17.68 -17.43
CA PHE A 1089 -27.34 -16.78 -16.42
C PHE A 1089 -28.38 -15.78 -15.88
N GLN A 1090 -29.34 -15.35 -16.70
CA GLN A 1090 -30.37 -14.38 -16.33
C GLN A 1090 -31.66 -15.01 -15.77
N THR A 1091 -31.70 -16.33 -15.62
CA THR A 1091 -32.85 -17.04 -15.05
C THR A 1091 -32.47 -17.84 -13.81
N LYS A 1092 -33.48 -18.18 -13.01
CA LYS A 1092 -33.39 -19.14 -11.92
C LYS A 1092 -34.38 -20.27 -12.15
#